data_AF-A0A2G8SJX2-F1
#
_entry.id   AF-A0A2G8SJX2-F1
#
_cell.length_a   1.000
_cell.length_b   1.000
_cell.length_c   1.000
_cell.angle_alpha   90.00
_cell.angle_beta   90.00
_cell.angle_gamma   90.00
#
_symmetry.space_group_name_H-M   'P 1'
#
loop_
_entity.id
_entity.type
_entity.pdbx_description
1 polymer ?
#
loop_
_entity_poly.entity_id
_entity_poly.type
_entity_poly.pdbx_seq_one_letter_code
_entity_poly.pdbx_strand_id
1 'polypeptide(L)'
;MATLTARRAHSTQSKGKEPQRTTESQDPDHDHSHDPHTRSHSHSHSHSHSFLGSLVHSHDHTEEGHGKDAEQIVQALKGEGDRGSKITLVGLASNVVLTGAKGAAGWYMNSAALLADAGHCLGDLVGDFITLFSWRLSRQPPSERYPYGYGKFEVLGTTLVSILLTGGALGIGLHSWSLLMEVLSTSAATMGPGPLHDILSRIVDVAQAVPSIASEHAHVHAHSHGHGHGDGALDPNAAWFAAVSVLAKEWLYRITKRVADEERSPVLMANAVHHRSDAFGSAVALVAILGNWWFPHLPLDPIGGLIVSVLIFQQGWGLLMTALRQLTDAGVSASTKTALLDALRPLVHPPTSSPDAAPTNGDMRAAAETLLAVSDLRAMRTGANMFVDLTAHVPAQLTVEEATAIERRIREALVEVRRDVKEVRVSHLIFLQGVLFGISGGMLYVPVVRLIPEWFSERKGLAGGIIFGGGGFGGFVFPFLLNAMLESVGLRWTLRIWAVVSTVIIGIALLGIRPRLPIPKFTGGQERPRFIPPQLDLLTSPLFWSVSLTLLLQGLSFFPVSLYITSFTTALSTSFTAIVVTSIFNSSAVGGQIILGHLSDRYPYTWVMFFSAIGSGTAAFLLWGLASSATQLYFFAVVFGALRRLLLNVAERLLRLRPRHAGLALSGTSVFKGVSAIIGPIISGLLLQSGRGSSIGGVFGREGYGSVEIFVGSCAIATGAGSVLVAIMSRRARLAS
;
A
#
# COMPACT_ATOMS: atom_id res chain seq x y z
N MET A 1 -26.83 -6.93 -8.66
CA MET A 1 -28.10 -6.17 -8.69
C MET A 1 -27.82 -4.73 -8.27
N ALA A 2 -28.66 -3.74 -8.59
CA ALA A 2 -28.27 -2.33 -8.50
C ALA A 2 -29.22 -1.47 -7.63
N THR A 3 -28.63 -0.58 -6.83
CA THR A 3 -29.19 0.67 -6.29
C THR A 3 -27.98 1.56 -5.92
N LEU A 4 -27.70 2.68 -6.60
CA LEU A 4 -28.44 3.95 -6.75
C LEU A 4 -28.28 4.93 -5.58
N THR A 5 -27.45 5.96 -5.81
CA THR A 5 -27.79 7.35 -5.46
C THR A 5 -27.27 8.26 -6.57
N ALA A 6 -28.19 8.93 -7.27
CA ALA A 6 -27.87 9.83 -8.38
C ALA A 6 -28.74 11.09 -8.30
N ARG A 7 -28.12 12.27 -8.45
CA ARG A 7 -28.73 13.58 -8.75
C ARG A 7 -27.61 14.63 -8.85
N ARG A 8 -27.66 15.63 -9.72
CA ARG A 8 -28.22 15.71 -11.09
C ARG A 8 -27.61 16.97 -11.71
N ALA A 9 -27.18 16.94 -12.97
CA ALA A 9 -26.77 18.17 -13.66
C ALA A 9 -27.99 19.01 -14.05
N HIS A 10 -27.80 20.33 -14.13
CA HIS A 10 -28.63 21.22 -14.94
C HIS A 10 -27.73 21.94 -15.94
N SER A 11 -28.23 22.14 -17.15
CA SER A 11 -27.50 22.75 -18.26
C SER A 11 -28.26 23.97 -18.80
N THR A 12 -27.51 24.84 -19.46
CA THR A 12 -28.01 25.68 -20.56
C THR A 12 -27.00 25.66 -21.70
N GLN A 13 -27.50 25.76 -22.93
CA GLN A 13 -26.73 25.71 -24.18
C GLN A 13 -26.16 27.12 -24.48
N SER A 14 -25.21 27.34 -25.40
CA SER A 14 -25.47 27.29 -26.85
C SER A 14 -24.19 27.46 -27.70
N LYS A 15 -24.14 26.70 -28.82
CA LYS A 15 -23.55 26.99 -30.15
C LYS A 15 -22.59 28.20 -30.25
N GLY A 16 -21.35 28.11 -30.75
CA GLY A 16 -20.68 27.06 -31.55
C GLY A 16 -20.34 27.54 -32.97
N LYS A 17 -19.05 27.52 -33.34
CA LYS A 17 -18.55 27.55 -34.73
C LYS A 17 -17.07 27.17 -34.82
N GLU A 18 -16.75 26.40 -35.85
CA GLU A 18 -15.41 26.08 -36.40
C GLU A 18 -15.19 26.92 -37.69
N PRO A 19 -14.05 26.85 -38.41
CA PRO A 19 -12.70 26.35 -38.08
C PRO A 19 -11.57 27.33 -38.56
N GLN A 20 -10.37 26.81 -38.85
CA GLN A 20 -9.26 27.36 -39.68
C GLN A 20 -8.22 28.31 -39.04
N ARG A 21 -7.00 28.50 -39.59
CA ARG A 21 -5.97 27.63 -40.25
C ARG A 21 -4.87 28.52 -40.90
N THR A 22 -3.62 28.33 -40.50
CA THR A 22 -2.36 28.88 -41.09
C THR A 22 -1.21 27.90 -40.77
N THR A 23 -0.09 27.69 -41.49
CA THR A 23 0.54 28.20 -42.75
C THR A 23 1.02 29.65 -42.75
N GLU A 24 2.29 30.01 -43.03
CA GLU A 24 3.52 29.30 -43.48
C GLU A 24 4.75 30.20 -43.07
N SER A 25 6.06 30.03 -43.36
CA SER A 25 6.89 29.10 -44.16
C SER A 25 8.41 29.20 -43.77
N GLN A 26 9.22 28.27 -44.32
CA GLN A 26 10.64 28.44 -44.78
C GLN A 26 11.87 28.51 -43.84
N ASP A 27 12.72 27.48 -44.01
CA ASP A 27 14.20 27.41 -44.11
C ASP A 27 14.90 28.58 -44.88
N PRO A 28 16.27 28.71 -44.96
CA PRO A 28 17.30 27.64 -44.83
C PRO A 28 18.67 28.00 -44.14
N ASP A 29 19.58 27.02 -44.18
CA ASP A 29 21.07 27.08 -44.27
C ASP A 29 21.94 27.76 -43.20
N HIS A 30 22.86 26.98 -42.60
CA HIS A 30 24.27 26.93 -43.05
C HIS A 30 25.07 25.77 -42.38
N ASP A 31 26.35 25.59 -42.75
CA ASP A 31 27.05 24.29 -42.78
C ASP A 31 28.50 24.36 -42.20
N HIS A 32 29.12 23.19 -41.97
CA HIS A 32 30.56 22.92 -41.70
C HIS A 32 31.10 23.33 -40.30
N SER A 33 32.20 22.76 -39.73
CA SER A 33 32.85 21.43 -39.83
C SER A 33 33.96 21.28 -38.74
N HIS A 34 34.52 20.06 -38.60
CA HIS A 34 35.80 19.66 -37.96
C HIS A 34 35.86 18.94 -36.59
N ASP A 35 36.41 17.73 -36.67
CA ASP A 35 37.03 16.82 -35.68
C ASP A 35 38.51 17.24 -35.41
N PRO A 36 39.38 16.53 -34.62
CA PRO A 36 39.18 15.58 -33.49
C PRO A 36 40.18 15.83 -32.30
N HIS A 37 40.58 14.77 -31.56
CA HIS A 37 41.69 14.61 -30.58
C HIS A 37 41.41 14.92 -29.07
N THR A 38 42.01 14.28 -28.05
CA THR A 38 42.61 12.92 -27.86
C THR A 38 42.66 12.51 -26.37
N ARG A 39 42.56 11.19 -26.11
CA ARG A 39 42.99 10.38 -24.93
C ARG A 39 43.71 11.04 -23.73
N SER A 40 43.33 10.63 -22.51
CA SER A 40 44.24 10.00 -21.51
C SER A 40 43.47 9.25 -20.41
N HIS A 41 44.16 8.52 -19.52
CA HIS A 41 43.57 7.63 -18.48
C HIS A 41 44.12 7.96 -17.08
N SER A 42 43.36 7.64 -16.02
CA SER A 42 43.74 6.70 -14.92
C SER A 42 42.89 6.89 -13.65
N HIS A 43 43.16 6.12 -12.58
CA HIS A 43 42.29 5.92 -11.42
C HIS A 43 42.92 6.38 -10.10
N SER A 44 42.11 6.76 -9.11
CA SER A 44 42.15 6.21 -7.74
C SER A 44 41.02 6.78 -6.86
N HIS A 45 40.81 6.20 -5.67
CA HIS A 45 39.72 6.55 -4.75
C HIS A 45 40.25 7.19 -3.46
N SER A 46 39.47 8.10 -2.87
CA SER A 46 39.43 8.30 -1.42
C SER A 46 38.02 8.76 -1.00
N HIS A 47 37.61 8.43 0.23
CA HIS A 47 36.30 8.81 0.78
C HIS A 47 36.46 9.85 1.89
N SER A 48 35.60 10.88 1.87
CA SER A 48 35.27 11.67 3.05
C SER A 48 33.79 12.06 2.98
N HIS A 49 32.96 11.48 3.86
CA HIS A 49 31.52 11.74 3.89
C HIS A 49 31.21 12.91 4.84
N SER A 50 30.88 14.07 4.29
CA SER A 50 30.17 15.13 5.03
C SER A 50 28.69 15.12 4.62
N PHE A 51 27.84 14.66 5.53
CA PHE A 51 26.39 14.53 5.29
C PHE A 51 25.65 15.87 5.14
N LEU A 52 26.28 16.99 5.56
CA LEU A 52 25.65 18.31 5.61
C LEU A 52 25.83 19.17 4.34
N GLY A 53 26.73 18.80 3.42
CA GLY A 53 26.97 19.59 2.20
C GLY A 53 25.90 19.45 1.10
N SER A 54 25.08 18.40 1.16
CA SER A 54 24.16 18.00 0.07
C SER A 54 22.82 18.76 0.05
N LEU A 55 22.58 19.68 0.99
CA LEU A 55 21.30 20.39 1.17
C LEU A 55 21.29 21.82 0.60
N VAL A 56 22.42 22.33 0.11
CA VAL A 56 22.53 23.68 -0.46
C VAL A 56 23.21 23.62 -1.82
N HIS A 57 22.46 23.22 -2.84
CA HIS A 57 22.74 23.56 -4.23
C HIS A 57 21.45 24.01 -4.91
N SER A 58 21.34 25.31 -5.15
CA SER A 58 20.32 25.90 -6.01
C SER A 58 20.53 25.44 -7.44
N HIS A 59 19.47 24.94 -8.09
CA HIS A 59 19.46 24.80 -9.53
C HIS A 59 19.21 26.17 -10.17
N ASP A 60 20.17 26.64 -10.95
CA ASP A 60 20.03 27.85 -11.75
C ASP A 60 18.99 27.64 -12.85
N HIS A 61 17.95 28.47 -12.87
CA HIS A 61 17.05 28.62 -14.00
C HIS A 61 16.74 30.10 -14.19
N THR A 62 16.94 30.56 -15.43
CA THR A 62 16.86 31.96 -15.86
C THR A 62 15.45 32.54 -15.72
N GLU A 63 15.41 33.87 -15.67
CA GLU A 63 14.23 34.71 -15.43
C GLU A 63 13.02 34.34 -16.31
N GLU A 64 11.86 34.07 -15.67
CA GLU A 64 10.56 34.73 -15.91
C GLU A 64 9.44 34.05 -15.09
N GLY A 65 8.67 34.81 -14.30
CA GLY A 65 7.35 34.33 -13.81
C GLY A 65 7.01 34.39 -12.31
N HIS A 66 7.51 35.36 -11.54
CA HIS A 66 7.27 35.54 -10.08
C HIS A 66 5.81 35.67 -9.57
N GLY A 67 4.78 35.40 -10.38
CA GLY A 67 3.38 35.33 -9.93
C GLY A 67 2.86 33.91 -9.62
N LYS A 68 3.36 32.89 -10.32
CA LYS A 68 2.64 31.60 -10.44
C LYS A 68 2.70 30.71 -9.20
N ASP A 69 3.80 30.71 -8.44
CA ASP A 69 3.90 29.90 -7.22
C ASP A 69 3.05 30.47 -6.09
N ALA A 70 3.01 31.80 -5.97
CA ALA A 70 2.11 32.50 -5.06
C ALA A 70 0.64 32.22 -5.42
N GLU A 71 0.27 32.26 -6.71
CA GLU A 71 -1.08 31.88 -7.14
C GLU A 71 -1.41 30.40 -6.91
N GLN A 72 -0.46 29.47 -7.07
CA GLN A 72 -0.67 28.05 -6.76
C GLN A 72 -0.87 27.82 -5.26
N ILE A 73 -0.10 28.50 -4.40
CA ILE A 73 -0.30 28.50 -2.94
C ILE A 73 -1.68 29.08 -2.60
N VAL A 74 -2.09 30.18 -3.25
CA VAL A 74 -3.41 30.81 -3.07
C VAL A 74 -4.56 29.94 -3.63
N GLN A 75 -4.35 29.16 -4.68
CA GLN A 75 -5.34 28.17 -5.17
C GLN A 75 -5.46 26.98 -4.22
N ALA A 76 -4.34 26.46 -3.69
CA ALA A 76 -4.35 25.44 -2.64
C ALA A 76 -5.04 25.95 -1.36
N LEU A 77 -4.98 27.27 -1.08
CA LEU A 77 -5.73 27.93 -0.01
C LEU A 77 -7.23 28.06 -0.28
N LYS A 78 -7.69 28.07 -1.54
CA LYS A 78 -9.08 28.37 -1.98
C LYS A 78 -10.01 27.17 -2.15
N GLY A 79 -9.55 25.92 -1.98
CA GLY A 79 -10.42 24.74 -2.05
C GLY A 79 -11.54 24.75 -0.99
N GLU A 80 -12.71 24.17 -1.29
CA GLU A 80 -13.87 24.12 -0.38
C GLU A 80 -13.52 23.45 0.95
N GLY A 81 -13.27 24.27 1.97
CA GLY A 81 -12.64 23.80 3.21
C GLY A 81 -13.48 22.80 4.00
N ASP A 82 -12.85 21.72 4.44
CA ASP A 82 -13.35 20.88 5.54
C ASP A 82 -13.32 21.64 6.89
N ARG A 83 -13.81 21.01 7.96
CA ARG A 83 -13.95 21.67 9.27
C ARG A 83 -12.59 22.11 9.82
N GLY A 84 -11.57 21.28 9.72
CA GLY A 84 -10.20 21.62 10.14
C GLY A 84 -9.54 22.73 9.31
N SER A 85 -9.73 22.75 7.98
CA SER A 85 -9.21 23.85 7.15
C SER A 85 -9.88 25.18 7.54
N LYS A 86 -11.20 25.15 7.76
CA LYS A 86 -11.98 26.33 8.18
C LYS A 86 -11.58 26.82 9.56
N ILE A 87 -11.40 25.94 10.55
CA ILE A 87 -11.05 26.37 11.91
C ILE A 87 -9.61 26.91 11.98
N THR A 88 -8.67 26.29 11.28
CA THR A 88 -7.28 26.76 11.24
C THR A 88 -7.16 28.09 10.50
N LEU A 89 -7.97 28.30 9.44
CA LEU A 89 -8.04 29.60 8.76
C LEU A 89 -8.66 30.69 9.65
N VAL A 90 -9.64 30.35 10.50
CA VAL A 90 -10.17 31.28 11.52
C VAL A 90 -9.13 31.59 12.59
N GLY A 91 -8.34 30.61 13.04
CA GLY A 91 -7.20 30.82 13.95
C GLY A 91 -6.16 31.77 13.36
N LEU A 92 -5.65 31.43 12.17
CA LEU A 92 -4.67 32.23 11.43
C LEU A 92 -5.17 33.66 11.17
N ALA A 93 -6.41 33.83 10.70
CA ALA A 93 -6.98 35.16 10.49
C ALA A 93 -7.13 35.95 11.81
N SER A 94 -7.49 35.29 12.90
CA SER A 94 -7.61 35.92 14.22
C SER A 94 -6.24 36.35 14.77
N ASN A 95 -5.21 35.50 14.62
CA ASN A 95 -3.84 35.83 15.04
C ASN A 95 -3.24 36.95 14.16
N VAL A 96 -3.55 37.02 12.85
CA VAL A 96 -3.19 38.16 11.99
C VAL A 96 -3.85 39.46 12.47
N VAL A 97 -5.15 39.43 12.80
CA VAL A 97 -5.88 40.61 13.31
C VAL A 97 -5.34 41.05 14.68
N LEU A 98 -5.08 40.11 15.60
CA LEU A 98 -4.48 40.41 16.91
C LEU A 98 -3.08 41.01 16.76
N THR A 99 -2.25 40.45 15.88
CA THR A 99 -0.91 40.97 15.55
C THR A 99 -0.99 42.41 15.04
N GLY A 100 -1.83 42.66 14.03
CA GLY A 100 -1.99 44.00 13.45
C GLY A 100 -2.52 45.02 14.45
N ALA A 101 -3.49 44.64 15.28
CA ALA A 101 -4.04 45.49 16.33
C ALA A 101 -3.01 45.83 17.42
N LYS A 102 -2.28 44.83 17.94
CA LYS A 102 -1.19 45.03 18.92
C LYS A 102 -0.06 45.88 18.36
N GLY A 103 0.37 45.62 17.12
CA GLY A 103 1.44 46.37 16.45
C GLY A 103 1.07 47.83 16.21
N ALA A 104 -0.15 48.09 15.73
CA ALA A 104 -0.66 49.46 15.53
C ALA A 104 -0.83 50.21 16.87
N ALA A 105 -1.37 49.54 17.90
CA ALA A 105 -1.47 50.12 19.25
C ALA A 105 -0.09 50.40 19.85
N GLY A 106 0.86 49.46 19.73
CA GLY A 106 2.23 49.61 20.20
C GLY A 106 2.98 50.75 19.52
N TRP A 107 2.80 50.95 18.22
CA TRP A 107 3.32 52.13 17.52
C TRP A 107 2.65 53.41 18.03
N TYR A 108 1.31 53.48 18.03
CA TYR A 108 0.56 54.69 18.38
C TYR A 108 0.78 55.13 19.83
N MET A 109 0.90 54.19 20.76
CA MET A 109 1.14 54.41 22.19
C MET A 109 2.64 54.41 22.55
N ASN A 110 3.54 54.34 21.54
CA ASN A 110 5.00 54.26 21.69
C ASN A 110 5.48 53.19 22.70
N SER A 111 4.77 52.04 22.74
CA SER A 111 4.92 51.01 23.75
C SER A 111 5.72 49.81 23.23
N ALA A 112 6.96 49.69 23.69
CA ALA A 112 7.85 48.58 23.35
C ALA A 112 7.27 47.21 23.76
N ALA A 113 6.52 47.15 24.87
CA ALA A 113 5.87 45.92 25.33
C ALA A 113 4.78 45.43 24.35
N LEU A 114 3.91 46.32 23.87
CA LEU A 114 2.89 45.99 22.86
C LEU A 114 3.51 45.60 21.51
N LEU A 115 4.62 46.23 21.12
CA LEU A 115 5.38 45.85 19.91
C LEU A 115 6.03 44.46 20.05
N ALA A 116 6.57 44.12 21.22
CA ALA A 116 7.13 42.79 21.47
C ALA A 116 6.05 41.70 21.51
N ASP A 117 4.89 41.97 22.11
CA ASP A 117 3.72 41.08 22.12
C ASP A 117 3.14 40.88 20.69
N ALA A 118 3.16 41.93 19.85
CA ALA A 118 2.86 41.79 18.42
C ALA A 118 3.89 40.90 17.69
N GLY A 119 5.18 41.05 17.99
CA GLY A 119 6.26 40.19 17.48
C GLY A 119 6.11 38.72 17.91
N HIS A 120 5.60 38.47 19.12
CA HIS A 120 5.28 37.14 19.59
C HIS A 120 4.10 36.53 18.80
N CYS A 121 3.03 37.30 18.56
CA CYS A 121 1.90 36.85 17.74
C CYS A 121 2.25 36.60 16.26
N LEU A 122 3.31 37.22 15.70
CA LEU A 122 3.87 36.82 14.40
C LEU A 122 4.47 35.41 14.42
N GLY A 123 5.06 34.98 15.54
CA GLY A 123 5.57 33.63 15.73
C GLY A 123 4.46 32.57 15.70
N ASP A 124 3.30 32.87 16.28
CA ASP A 124 2.13 31.97 16.27
C ASP A 124 1.64 31.65 14.86
N LEU A 125 1.75 32.59 13.93
CA LEU A 125 1.37 32.39 12.52
C LEU A 125 2.20 31.31 11.82
N VAL A 126 3.44 31.09 12.26
CA VAL A 126 4.28 29.98 11.77
C VAL A 126 3.70 28.64 12.24
N GLY A 127 3.23 28.58 13.49
CA GLY A 127 2.51 27.42 14.03
C GLY A 127 1.20 27.14 13.29
N ASP A 128 0.35 28.17 13.10
CA ASP A 128 -0.90 28.06 12.35
C ASP A 128 -0.66 27.60 10.89
N PHE A 129 0.38 28.13 10.23
CA PHE A 129 0.73 27.75 8.87
C PHE A 129 1.23 26.30 8.78
N ILE A 130 2.11 25.87 9.70
CA ILE A 130 2.55 24.47 9.81
C ILE A 130 1.35 23.55 10.03
N THR A 131 0.41 23.94 10.90
CA THR A 131 -0.83 23.20 11.17
C THR A 131 -1.70 23.11 9.92
N LEU A 132 -1.99 24.21 9.23
CA LEU A 132 -2.83 24.26 8.03
C LEU A 132 -2.24 23.44 6.87
N PHE A 133 -0.93 23.55 6.65
CA PHE A 133 -0.21 22.79 5.63
C PHE A 133 -0.23 21.29 5.94
N SER A 134 0.15 20.92 7.17
CA SER A 134 0.20 19.51 7.60
C SER A 134 -1.19 18.85 7.59
N TRP A 135 -2.23 19.61 7.94
CA TRP A 135 -3.63 19.19 7.85
C TRP A 135 -4.06 18.90 6.41
N ARG A 136 -3.87 19.85 5.49
CA ARG A 136 -4.27 19.64 4.08
C ARG A 136 -3.47 18.53 3.42
N LEU A 137 -2.18 18.42 3.72
CA LEU A 137 -1.32 17.37 3.18
C LEU A 137 -1.73 16.00 3.73
N SER A 138 -2.03 15.85 5.03
CA SER A 138 -2.41 14.57 5.63
C SER A 138 -3.73 14.00 5.08
N ARG A 139 -4.62 14.87 4.60
CA ARG A 139 -5.92 14.51 4.01
C ARG A 139 -5.89 14.18 2.51
N GLN A 140 -4.72 14.22 1.87
CA GLN A 140 -4.57 13.72 0.49
C GLN A 140 -4.82 12.20 0.42
N PRO A 141 -5.46 11.70 -0.67
CA PRO A 141 -5.66 10.27 -0.88
C PRO A 141 -4.30 9.54 -1.04
N PRO A 142 -4.23 8.22 -0.76
CA PRO A 142 -3.01 7.44 -1.01
C PRO A 142 -2.54 7.53 -2.45
N SER A 143 -1.22 7.56 -2.63
CA SER A 143 -0.54 7.59 -3.93
C SER A 143 0.49 6.47 -4.03
N GLU A 144 1.01 6.18 -5.21
CA GLU A 144 2.00 5.10 -5.41
C GLU A 144 3.26 5.28 -4.54
N ARG A 145 3.65 6.53 -4.28
CA ARG A 145 4.78 6.88 -3.40
C ARG A 145 4.41 6.83 -1.90
N TYR A 146 3.13 6.96 -1.56
CA TYR A 146 2.62 6.91 -0.18
C TYR A 146 1.41 5.96 -0.06
N PRO A 147 1.61 4.62 -0.11
CA PRO A 147 0.51 3.65 -0.17
C PRO A 147 -0.39 3.60 1.08
N TYR A 148 0.11 4.07 2.22
CA TYR A 148 -0.65 4.19 3.48
C TYR A 148 -1.37 5.56 3.61
N GLY A 149 -1.27 6.42 2.60
CA GLY A 149 -1.73 7.80 2.65
C GLY A 149 -0.79 8.71 3.44
N TYR A 150 -1.18 9.98 3.51
CA TYR A 150 -0.32 11.08 3.97
C TYR A 150 -0.41 11.34 5.49
N GLY A 151 -1.07 10.47 6.27
CA GLY A 151 -1.35 10.71 7.69
C GLY A 151 -0.13 10.97 8.59
N LYS A 152 1.08 10.51 8.22
CA LYS A 152 2.31 10.86 8.96
C LYS A 152 2.70 12.35 8.85
N PHE A 153 2.27 13.09 7.82
CA PHE A 153 2.52 14.53 7.75
C PHE A 153 1.81 15.31 8.87
N GLU A 154 0.67 14.81 9.36
CA GLU A 154 -0.01 15.35 10.53
C GLU A 154 0.84 15.22 11.80
N VAL A 155 1.53 14.09 11.95
CA VAL A 155 2.45 13.79 13.06
C VAL A 155 3.72 14.65 12.95
N LEU A 156 4.24 14.88 11.74
CA LEU A 156 5.37 15.77 11.49
C LEU A 156 5.02 17.22 11.86
N GLY A 157 3.86 17.74 11.43
CA GLY A 157 3.36 19.05 11.85
C GLY A 157 3.21 19.17 13.38
N THR A 158 2.61 18.15 14.01
CA THR A 158 2.52 18.05 15.48
C THR A 158 3.90 18.11 16.13
N THR A 159 4.90 17.43 15.55
CA THR A 159 6.28 17.39 16.06
C THR A 159 6.94 18.78 15.97
N LEU A 160 6.81 19.46 14.82
CA LEU A 160 7.36 20.81 14.61
C LEU A 160 6.74 21.84 15.58
N VAL A 161 5.41 21.88 15.69
CA VAL A 161 4.72 22.77 16.65
C VAL A 161 5.14 22.47 18.09
N SER A 162 5.29 21.19 18.46
CA SER A 162 5.74 20.80 19.80
C SER A 162 7.20 21.19 20.08
N ILE A 163 8.08 21.13 19.08
CA ILE A 163 9.48 21.59 19.19
C ILE A 163 9.51 23.12 19.39
N LEU A 164 8.75 23.88 18.60
CA LEU A 164 8.66 25.33 18.73
C LEU A 164 8.14 25.73 20.13
N LEU A 165 7.05 25.10 20.60
CA LEU A 165 6.48 25.36 21.92
C LEU A 165 7.44 25.01 23.07
N THR A 166 8.16 23.89 22.95
CA THR A 166 9.15 23.44 23.97
C THR A 166 10.41 24.32 23.97
N GLY A 167 10.91 24.70 22.80
CA GLY A 167 12.07 25.58 22.64
C GLY A 167 11.79 27.01 23.09
N GLY A 168 10.60 27.54 22.75
CA GLY A 168 10.11 28.83 23.25
C GLY A 168 10.04 28.85 24.77
N ALA A 169 9.43 27.82 25.38
CA ALA A 169 9.36 27.70 26.84
C ALA A 169 10.74 27.71 27.52
N LEU A 170 11.72 26.98 26.97
CA LEU A 170 13.10 27.01 27.48
C LEU A 170 13.74 28.41 27.35
N GLY A 171 13.56 29.09 26.22
CA GLY A 171 14.06 30.45 26.02
C GLY A 171 13.45 31.46 27.00
N ILE A 172 12.13 31.38 27.22
CA ILE A 172 11.41 32.18 28.22
C ILE A 172 11.97 31.90 29.63
N GLY A 173 12.08 30.62 30.02
CA GLY A 173 12.57 30.24 31.34
C GLY A 173 14.00 30.72 31.63
N LEU A 174 14.89 30.63 30.64
CA LEU A 174 16.27 31.13 30.74
C LEU A 174 16.33 32.65 30.84
N HIS A 175 15.47 33.37 30.11
CA HIS A 175 15.40 34.83 30.18
C HIS A 175 14.82 35.32 31.53
N SER A 176 13.71 34.73 31.98
CA SER A 176 13.12 35.03 33.29
C SER A 176 14.05 34.63 34.44
N TRP A 177 14.88 33.59 34.28
CA TRP A 177 15.96 33.26 35.22
C TRP A 177 17.02 34.37 35.28
N SER A 178 17.50 34.88 34.13
CA SER A 178 18.48 35.99 34.14
C SER A 178 17.94 37.25 34.80
N LEU A 179 16.68 37.63 34.53
CA LEU A 179 16.02 38.77 35.17
C LEU A 179 15.82 38.56 36.67
N LEU A 180 15.48 37.33 37.10
CA LEU A 180 15.39 37.01 38.53
C LEU A 180 16.74 37.19 39.23
N MET A 181 17.84 36.72 38.62
CA MET A 181 19.18 36.85 39.20
C MET A 181 19.67 38.31 39.25
N GLU A 182 19.33 39.13 38.27
CA GLU A 182 19.65 40.57 38.24
C GLU A 182 18.92 41.35 39.36
N VAL A 183 17.62 41.07 39.56
CA VAL A 183 16.86 41.70 40.65
C VAL A 183 17.33 41.17 42.02
N LEU A 184 17.67 39.88 42.14
CA LEU A 184 18.22 39.31 43.37
C LEU A 184 19.61 39.88 43.72
N SER A 185 20.51 40.05 42.76
CA SER A 185 21.84 40.62 43.01
C SER A 185 21.76 42.11 43.38
N THR A 186 20.87 42.87 42.73
CA THR A 186 20.58 44.27 43.09
C THR A 186 19.96 44.38 44.49
N SER A 187 19.09 43.44 44.87
CA SER A 187 18.53 43.35 46.23
C SER A 187 19.59 42.97 47.27
N ALA A 188 20.52 42.06 46.95
CA ALA A 188 21.62 41.69 47.82
C ALA A 188 22.58 42.85 48.07
N ALA A 189 22.90 43.64 47.03
CA ALA A 189 23.77 44.81 47.10
C ALA A 189 23.18 46.00 47.88
N THR A 190 21.86 46.02 48.12
CA THR A 190 21.16 47.11 48.82
C THR A 190 20.70 46.75 50.24
N MET A 191 20.76 45.47 50.64
CA MET A 191 20.55 45.06 52.03
C MET A 191 21.81 45.21 52.89
N GLY A 192 21.64 45.68 54.13
CA GLY A 192 22.69 45.69 55.13
C GLY A 192 23.12 44.27 55.58
N PRO A 193 24.34 44.12 56.14
CA PRO A 193 24.89 42.81 56.48
C PRO A 193 24.07 42.11 57.58
N GLY A 194 23.75 40.84 57.35
CA GLY A 194 22.98 40.00 58.27
C GLY A 194 22.65 38.62 57.67
N PRO A 195 21.99 37.72 58.42
CA PRO A 195 21.83 36.32 58.01
C PRO A 195 21.09 36.12 56.68
N LEU A 196 20.18 37.01 56.31
CA LEU A 196 19.49 36.97 55.02
C LEU A 196 20.40 37.40 53.86
N HIS A 197 21.26 38.40 54.06
CA HIS A 197 22.27 38.80 53.08
C HIS A 197 23.25 37.65 52.80
N ASP A 198 23.72 36.96 53.85
CA ASP A 198 24.60 35.78 53.78
C ASP A 198 23.97 34.57 53.07
N ILE A 199 22.64 34.44 53.08
CA ILE A 199 21.91 33.40 52.34
C ILE A 199 21.70 33.83 50.89
N LEU A 200 21.34 35.11 50.66
CA LEU A 200 21.04 35.65 49.34
C LEU A 200 22.30 35.70 48.46
N SER A 201 23.45 36.11 49.01
CA SER A 201 24.74 36.10 48.32
C SER A 201 25.14 34.69 47.88
N ARG A 202 25.08 33.70 48.78
CA ARG A 202 25.36 32.29 48.45
C ARG A 202 24.45 31.73 47.37
N ILE A 203 23.19 32.15 47.30
CA ILE A 203 22.26 31.77 46.23
C ILE A 203 22.69 32.39 44.90
N VAL A 204 23.08 33.67 44.88
CA VAL A 204 23.61 34.35 43.69
C VAL A 204 24.93 33.73 43.22
N ASP A 205 25.88 33.46 44.12
CA ASP A 205 27.17 32.83 43.80
C ASP A 205 26.99 31.45 43.14
N VAL A 206 26.10 30.62 43.71
CA VAL A 206 25.80 29.28 43.18
C VAL A 206 25.02 29.37 41.85
N ALA A 207 24.14 30.35 41.69
CA ALA A 207 23.43 30.57 40.43
C ALA A 207 24.33 31.06 39.29
N GLN A 208 25.33 31.91 39.60
CA GLN A 208 26.34 32.37 38.64
C GLN A 208 27.34 31.27 38.22
N ALA A 209 27.48 30.20 39.02
CA ALA A 209 28.30 29.04 38.67
C ALA A 209 27.67 28.11 37.61
N VAL A 210 26.43 28.35 37.17
CA VAL A 210 25.75 27.58 36.11
C VAL A 210 26.15 28.13 34.72
N PRO A 211 26.79 27.34 33.84
CA PRO A 211 27.26 27.85 32.54
C PRO A 211 26.13 28.35 31.62
N SER A 212 26.28 29.58 31.12
CA SER A 212 25.31 30.27 30.25
C SER A 212 25.35 29.77 28.79
N ILE A 213 25.04 28.49 28.58
CA ILE A 213 25.16 27.78 27.28
C ILE A 213 24.20 28.28 26.18
N ALA A 214 23.30 29.23 26.48
CA ALA A 214 22.18 29.61 25.62
C ALA A 214 22.31 30.94 24.85
N SER A 215 23.33 31.77 25.11
CA SER A 215 23.31 33.18 24.70
C SER A 215 23.53 33.46 23.20
N GLU A 216 24.21 32.60 22.45
CA GLU A 216 24.64 32.92 21.08
C GLU A 216 23.78 32.29 19.95
N HIS A 217 22.97 31.27 20.23
CA HIS A 217 22.26 30.50 19.18
C HIS A 217 20.73 30.56 19.29
N ALA A 218 20.17 31.25 20.28
CA ALA A 218 18.72 31.34 20.48
C ALA A 218 18.01 32.31 19.49
N HIS A 219 18.77 33.18 18.81
CA HIS A 219 18.30 34.35 18.06
C HIS A 219 17.37 34.08 16.86
N VAL A 220 17.17 32.83 16.42
CA VAL A 220 16.32 32.51 15.25
C VAL A 220 14.85 32.34 15.62
N HIS A 221 14.54 31.90 16.86
CA HIS A 221 13.15 31.67 17.31
C HIS A 221 12.85 32.08 18.76
N ALA A 222 13.84 32.38 19.60
CA ALA A 222 13.62 32.86 20.96
C ALA A 222 13.54 34.39 21.01
N HIS A 223 12.53 34.97 20.39
CA HIS A 223 12.15 36.36 20.67
C HIS A 223 11.33 36.40 21.97
N SER A 224 11.71 37.30 22.87
CA SER A 224 11.25 37.36 24.26
C SER A 224 9.73 37.45 24.40
N HIS A 225 9.19 36.83 25.45
CA HIS A 225 8.01 37.40 26.11
C HIS A 225 8.43 38.80 26.60
N GLY A 226 8.00 39.83 25.90
CA GLY A 226 8.52 41.19 26.04
C GLY A 226 7.99 41.94 27.26
N HIS A 227 8.45 41.55 28.45
CA HIS A 227 8.35 42.36 29.66
C HIS A 227 9.34 43.53 29.55
N GLY A 228 8.98 44.49 28.71
CA GLY A 228 9.85 45.58 28.30
C GLY A 228 10.09 46.58 29.42
N HIS A 229 11.25 46.47 30.08
CA HIS A 229 11.80 47.50 30.96
C HIS A 229 12.06 48.79 30.15
N GLY A 230 11.09 49.71 30.18
CA GLY A 230 11.26 51.10 29.81
C GLY A 230 10.89 51.98 31.01
N ASP A 231 11.64 53.07 31.22
CA ASP A 231 11.44 54.02 32.32
C ASP A 231 10.24 54.97 32.09
N GLY A 232 9.16 54.42 31.52
CA GLY A 232 7.90 55.07 31.24
C GLY A 232 6.77 54.27 31.88
N ALA A 233 5.92 54.94 32.65
CA ALA A 233 4.85 54.29 33.40
C ALA A 233 3.98 53.40 32.49
N LEU A 234 3.72 52.17 32.94
CA LEU A 234 2.81 51.23 32.27
C LEU A 234 1.43 51.86 32.14
N ASP A 235 1.10 52.35 30.93
CA ASP A 235 -0.19 52.96 30.63
C ASP A 235 -1.31 51.96 30.94
N PRO A 236 -2.21 52.22 31.91
CA PRO A 236 -3.27 51.29 32.30
C PRO A 236 -4.17 50.86 31.13
N ASN A 237 -4.21 51.65 30.06
CA ASN A 237 -4.94 51.33 28.84
C ASN A 237 -4.38 50.11 28.09
N ALA A 238 -3.07 49.83 28.19
CA ALA A 238 -2.43 48.67 27.56
C ALA A 238 -2.95 47.32 28.13
N ALA A 239 -3.33 47.28 29.41
CA ALA A 239 -3.86 46.08 30.05
C ALA A 239 -5.17 45.58 29.40
N TRP A 240 -5.98 46.47 28.83
CA TRP A 240 -7.20 46.08 28.10
C TRP A 240 -6.88 45.30 26.82
N PHE A 241 -5.83 45.66 26.08
CA PHE A 241 -5.40 44.92 24.88
C PHE A 241 -4.90 43.51 25.24
N ALA A 242 -4.15 43.38 26.34
CA ALA A 242 -3.74 42.08 26.86
C ALA A 242 -4.94 41.22 27.30
N ALA A 243 -5.91 41.81 28.02
CA ALA A 243 -7.13 41.11 28.45
C ALA A 243 -7.98 40.64 27.25
N VAL A 244 -8.12 41.45 26.21
CA VAL A 244 -8.79 41.06 24.94
C VAL A 244 -8.04 39.93 24.25
N SER A 245 -6.70 39.95 24.25
CA SER A 245 -5.86 38.85 23.72
C SER A 245 -6.10 37.52 24.46
N VAL A 246 -6.19 37.54 25.80
CA VAL A 246 -6.49 36.34 26.61
C VAL A 246 -7.86 35.76 26.23
N LEU A 247 -8.90 36.60 26.15
CA LEU A 247 -10.25 36.17 25.79
C LEU A 247 -10.32 35.60 24.36
N ALA A 248 -9.62 36.22 23.41
CA ALA A 248 -9.54 35.75 22.04
C ALA A 248 -8.84 34.39 21.93
N LYS A 249 -7.69 34.22 22.61
CA LYS A 249 -6.93 32.95 22.62
C LYS A 249 -7.68 31.81 23.31
N GLU A 250 -8.40 32.06 24.42
CA GLU A 250 -9.28 31.06 25.07
C GLU A 250 -10.50 30.71 24.20
N TRP A 251 -11.06 31.66 23.44
CA TRP A 251 -12.09 31.37 22.44
C TRP A 251 -11.55 30.49 21.31
N LEU A 252 -10.39 30.83 20.75
CA LEU A 252 -9.69 30.03 19.74
C LEU A 252 -9.39 28.60 20.25
N TYR A 253 -8.89 28.45 21.47
CA TYR A 253 -8.71 27.14 22.10
C TYR A 253 -9.99 26.32 22.10
N ARG A 254 -11.12 26.90 22.56
CA ARG A 254 -12.40 26.18 22.65
C ARG A 254 -12.93 25.72 21.30
N ILE A 255 -12.83 26.54 20.26
CA ILE A 255 -13.35 26.20 18.93
C ILE A 255 -12.40 25.24 18.18
N THR A 256 -11.09 25.47 18.23
CA THR A 256 -10.09 24.61 17.58
C THR A 256 -10.03 23.24 18.27
N LYS A 257 -10.10 23.18 19.61
CA LYS A 257 -10.17 21.90 20.33
C LYS A 257 -11.41 21.09 19.94
N ARG A 258 -12.60 21.69 19.85
CA ARG A 258 -13.81 20.96 19.45
C ARG A 258 -13.63 20.28 18.09
N VAL A 259 -13.07 20.99 17.11
CA VAL A 259 -12.80 20.43 15.78
C VAL A 259 -11.66 19.40 15.82
N ALA A 260 -10.64 19.60 16.67
CA ALA A 260 -9.57 18.61 16.89
C ALA A 260 -10.09 17.29 17.49
N ASP A 261 -11.03 17.36 18.44
CA ASP A 261 -11.68 16.19 19.05
C ASP A 261 -12.66 15.50 18.06
N GLU A 262 -13.46 16.27 17.31
CA GLU A 262 -14.36 15.76 16.25
C GLU A 262 -13.59 15.05 15.12
N GLU A 263 -12.56 15.71 14.58
CA GLU A 263 -11.74 15.20 13.46
C GLU A 263 -10.59 14.30 13.92
N ARG A 264 -10.42 14.12 15.25
CA ARG A 264 -9.45 13.25 15.93
C ARG A 264 -7.98 13.59 15.64
N SER A 265 -7.70 14.86 15.38
CA SER A 265 -6.46 15.38 14.81
C SER A 265 -5.39 15.67 15.85
N PRO A 266 -4.19 15.05 15.79
CA PRO A 266 -3.08 15.44 16.65
C PRO A 266 -2.55 16.86 16.35
N VAL A 267 -2.60 17.34 15.09
CA VAL A 267 -2.05 18.66 14.75
C VAL A 267 -2.98 19.79 15.17
N LEU A 268 -4.30 19.66 14.97
CA LEU A 268 -5.26 20.65 15.48
C LEU A 268 -5.31 20.67 17.02
N MET A 269 -5.09 19.51 17.67
CA MET A 269 -4.98 19.44 19.13
C MET A 269 -3.73 20.18 19.64
N ALA A 270 -2.58 20.02 18.96
CA ALA A 270 -1.37 20.77 19.29
C ALA A 270 -1.58 22.29 19.13
N ASN A 271 -2.21 22.73 18.03
CA ASN A 271 -2.52 24.14 17.79
C ASN A 271 -3.50 24.71 18.85
N ALA A 272 -4.50 23.92 19.27
CA ALA A 272 -5.39 24.32 20.36
C ALA A 272 -4.66 24.44 21.71
N VAL A 273 -3.76 23.50 22.03
CA VAL A 273 -2.94 23.53 23.26
C VAL A 273 -1.92 24.69 23.23
N HIS A 274 -1.40 25.05 22.06
CA HIS A 274 -0.61 26.27 21.85
C HIS A 274 -1.44 27.50 22.22
N HIS A 275 -2.60 27.73 21.58
CA HIS A 275 -3.48 28.87 21.91
C HIS A 275 -3.83 28.97 23.40
N ARG A 276 -4.01 27.82 24.07
CA ARG A 276 -4.28 27.76 25.52
C ARG A 276 -3.06 28.09 26.37
N SER A 277 -1.87 27.71 25.91
CA SER A 277 -0.59 28.05 26.54
C SER A 277 -0.39 29.56 26.50
N ASP A 278 -0.64 30.21 25.36
CA ASP A 278 -0.60 31.67 25.21
C ASP A 278 -1.59 32.35 26.17
N ALA A 279 -2.85 31.88 26.20
CA ALA A 279 -3.89 32.43 27.05
C ALA A 279 -3.53 32.38 28.55
N PHE A 280 -2.91 31.27 29.01
CA PHE A 280 -2.42 31.17 30.38
C PHE A 280 -1.15 32.00 30.63
N GLY A 281 -0.23 32.06 29.66
CA GLY A 281 0.96 32.90 29.73
C GLY A 281 0.62 34.38 29.90
N SER A 282 -0.21 34.91 29.01
CA SER A 282 -0.73 36.28 29.08
C SER A 282 -1.56 36.54 30.35
N ALA A 283 -2.30 35.56 30.87
CA ALA A 283 -3.04 35.72 32.11
C ALA A 283 -2.14 35.78 33.36
N VAL A 284 -1.09 34.96 33.43
CA VAL A 284 -0.11 35.01 34.54
C VAL A 284 0.72 36.30 34.46
N ALA A 285 1.12 36.73 33.26
CA ALA A 285 1.77 38.02 33.04
C ALA A 285 0.90 39.20 33.51
N LEU A 286 -0.40 39.20 33.16
CA LEU A 286 -1.34 40.22 33.63
C LEU A 286 -1.46 40.26 35.17
N VAL A 287 -1.48 39.10 35.83
CA VAL A 287 -1.47 39.01 37.30
C VAL A 287 -0.15 39.49 37.89
N ALA A 288 0.98 39.19 37.27
CA ALA A 288 2.29 39.67 37.72
C ALA A 288 2.42 41.21 37.60
N ILE A 289 1.95 41.80 36.50
CA ILE A 289 1.93 43.25 36.28
C ILE A 289 1.04 43.95 37.33
N LEU A 290 -0.20 43.48 37.52
CA LEU A 290 -1.12 44.04 38.53
C LEU A 290 -0.59 43.83 39.96
N GLY A 291 0.06 42.69 40.22
CA GLY A 291 0.72 42.41 41.49
C GLY A 291 1.90 43.33 41.76
N ASN A 292 2.73 43.62 40.76
CA ASN A 292 3.88 44.52 40.87
C ASN A 292 3.46 45.98 41.08
N TRP A 293 2.33 46.41 40.49
CA TRP A 293 1.72 47.71 40.78
C TRP A 293 1.26 47.83 42.26
N TRP A 294 0.77 46.74 42.83
CA TRP A 294 0.28 46.70 44.22
C TRP A 294 1.40 46.45 45.26
N PHE A 295 2.47 45.75 44.86
CA PHE A 295 3.61 45.39 45.71
C PHE A 295 4.96 45.57 44.98
N PRO A 296 5.43 46.83 44.76
CA PRO A 296 6.59 47.13 43.89
C PRO A 296 7.97 46.64 44.36
N HIS A 297 8.02 45.90 45.46
CA HIS A 297 9.24 45.37 46.10
C HIS A 297 9.35 43.84 45.99
N LEU A 298 8.43 43.18 45.26
CA LEU A 298 8.46 41.74 45.01
C LEU A 298 8.77 41.47 43.53
N PRO A 299 9.74 40.59 43.19
CA PRO A 299 10.08 40.25 41.81
C PRO A 299 9.04 39.31 41.16
N LEU A 300 7.76 39.70 41.20
CA LEU A 300 6.62 38.88 40.74
C LEU A 300 6.66 38.59 39.24
N ASP A 301 7.27 39.49 38.46
CA ASP A 301 7.34 39.42 37.00
C ASP A 301 8.26 38.28 36.50
N PRO A 302 9.56 38.19 36.86
CA PRO A 302 10.39 37.05 36.49
C PRO A 302 9.95 35.74 37.18
N ILE A 303 9.34 35.79 38.38
CA ILE A 303 8.71 34.60 39.00
C ILE A 303 7.52 34.12 38.14
N GLY A 304 6.68 35.03 37.65
CA GLY A 304 5.58 34.72 36.73
C GLY A 304 6.08 34.08 35.43
N GLY A 305 7.10 34.67 34.81
CA GLY A 305 7.72 34.13 33.59
C GLY A 305 8.31 32.72 33.76
N LEU A 306 8.94 32.43 34.91
CA LEU A 306 9.40 31.08 35.25
C LEU A 306 8.24 30.08 35.41
N ILE A 307 7.14 30.47 36.08
CA ILE A 307 5.95 29.63 36.24
C ILE A 307 5.31 29.33 34.87
N VAL A 308 5.19 30.35 34.00
CA VAL A 308 4.68 30.20 32.63
C VAL A 308 5.56 29.25 31.83
N SER A 309 6.88 29.46 31.83
CA SER A 309 7.86 28.57 31.18
C SER A 309 7.64 27.09 31.54
N VAL A 310 7.52 26.77 32.83
CA VAL A 310 7.30 25.38 33.29
C VAL A 310 5.98 24.81 32.76
N LEU A 311 4.89 25.59 32.80
CA LEU A 311 3.57 25.17 32.31
C LEU A 311 3.53 24.96 30.79
N ILE A 312 4.22 25.81 30.02
CA ILE A 312 4.32 25.66 28.55
C ILE A 312 5.23 24.47 28.22
N PHE A 313 6.38 24.34 28.88
CA PHE A 313 7.32 23.24 28.68
C PHE A 313 6.66 21.88 28.95
N GLN A 314 5.90 21.74 30.04
CA GLN A 314 5.18 20.50 30.37
C GLN A 314 4.18 20.09 29.28
N GLN A 315 3.50 21.07 28.66
CA GLN A 315 2.54 20.83 27.57
C GLN A 315 3.25 20.49 26.26
N GLY A 316 4.26 21.28 25.86
CA GLY A 316 5.08 21.05 24.67
C GLY A 316 5.79 19.70 24.69
N TRP A 317 6.41 19.34 25.81
CA TRP A 317 7.09 18.05 26.00
C TRP A 317 6.11 16.85 25.94
N GLY A 318 4.92 17.00 26.52
CA GLY A 318 3.86 15.98 26.46
C GLY A 318 3.36 15.72 25.03
N LEU A 319 3.18 16.78 24.23
CA LEU A 319 2.85 16.67 22.81
C LEU A 319 4.01 16.09 21.99
N LEU A 320 5.24 16.56 22.21
CA LEU A 320 6.44 16.11 21.53
C LEU A 320 6.66 14.60 21.71
N MET A 321 6.63 14.11 22.95
CA MET A 321 6.80 12.68 23.23
C MET A 321 5.65 11.83 22.66
N THR A 322 4.44 12.40 22.53
CA THR A 322 3.29 11.75 21.88
C THR A 322 3.42 11.71 20.35
N ALA A 323 4.02 12.73 19.75
CA ALA A 323 4.29 12.79 18.31
C ALA A 323 5.47 11.88 17.92
N LEU A 324 6.57 11.91 18.67
CA LEU A 324 7.72 11.03 18.48
C LEU A 324 7.32 9.55 18.55
N ARG A 325 6.49 9.16 19.53
CA ARG A 325 5.93 7.79 19.62
C ARG A 325 5.18 7.39 18.34
N GLN A 326 4.31 8.26 17.81
CA GLN A 326 3.59 8.00 16.55
C GLN A 326 4.55 7.96 15.34
N LEU A 327 5.61 8.76 15.33
CA LEU A 327 6.61 8.74 14.26
C LEU A 327 7.37 7.41 14.22
N THR A 328 7.71 6.86 15.39
CA THR A 328 8.33 5.53 15.60
C THR A 328 7.37 4.34 15.44
N ASP A 329 6.14 4.55 14.97
CA ASP A 329 5.09 3.51 14.84
C ASP A 329 4.80 2.74 16.14
N ALA A 330 4.90 3.43 17.29
CA ALA A 330 4.64 2.83 18.59
C ALA A 330 3.18 2.34 18.72
N GLY A 331 3.03 1.22 19.41
CA GLY A 331 1.72 0.60 19.62
C GLY A 331 0.74 1.48 20.39
N VAL A 332 -0.56 1.31 20.10
CA VAL A 332 -1.66 1.97 20.84
C VAL A 332 -1.61 1.69 22.35
N SER A 333 -2.27 2.54 23.14
CA SER A 333 -2.37 2.38 24.60
C SER A 333 -2.94 1.01 24.99
N ALA A 334 -2.53 0.48 26.15
CA ALA A 334 -3.06 -0.77 26.68
C ALA A 334 -4.60 -0.77 26.74
N SER A 335 -5.21 0.36 27.15
CA SER A 335 -6.67 0.56 27.13
C SER A 335 -7.29 0.44 25.73
N THR A 336 -6.64 0.99 24.69
CA THR A 336 -7.10 0.82 23.31
C THR A 336 -6.92 -0.62 22.84
N LYS A 337 -5.80 -1.27 23.17
CA LYS A 337 -5.56 -2.66 22.82
C LYS A 337 -6.58 -3.59 23.47
N THR A 338 -6.93 -3.37 24.73
CA THR A 338 -8.01 -4.09 25.41
C THR A 338 -9.35 -3.84 24.73
N ALA A 339 -9.71 -2.60 24.41
CA ALA A 339 -10.96 -2.30 23.69
C ALA A 339 -11.07 -2.98 22.31
N LEU A 340 -9.96 -3.08 21.56
CA LEU A 340 -9.92 -3.81 20.28
C LEU A 340 -10.00 -5.34 20.47
N LEU A 341 -9.48 -5.90 21.57
CA LEU A 341 -9.64 -7.32 21.91
C LEU A 341 -11.06 -7.63 22.40
N ASP A 342 -11.64 -6.74 23.20
CA ASP A 342 -13.01 -6.84 23.71
C ASP A 342 -14.03 -6.76 22.58
N ALA A 343 -13.79 -5.93 21.56
CA ALA A 343 -14.56 -5.89 20.31
C ALA A 343 -14.58 -7.24 19.56
N LEU A 344 -13.50 -8.01 19.66
CA LEU A 344 -13.36 -9.31 19.00
C LEU A 344 -13.83 -10.49 19.86
N ARG A 345 -14.02 -10.32 21.19
CA ARG A 345 -14.51 -11.39 22.07
C ARG A 345 -15.82 -12.03 21.59
N PRO A 346 -16.87 -11.29 21.15
CA PRO A 346 -18.11 -11.90 20.66
C PRO A 346 -17.95 -12.74 19.37
N LEU A 347 -16.86 -12.54 18.62
CA LEU A 347 -16.54 -13.33 17.42
C LEU A 347 -15.76 -14.61 17.75
N VAL A 348 -15.04 -14.65 18.88
CA VAL A 348 -14.25 -15.81 19.36
C VAL A 348 -15.04 -16.66 20.35
N HIS A 349 -15.88 -16.01 21.16
CA HIS A 349 -16.75 -16.61 22.17
C HIS A 349 -18.16 -16.03 22.01
N PRO A 350 -19.02 -16.65 21.17
CA PRO A 350 -20.42 -16.28 21.07
C PRO A 350 -21.09 -16.40 22.44
N PRO A 351 -21.97 -15.46 22.85
CA PRO A 351 -22.72 -15.60 24.09
C PRO A 351 -23.64 -16.82 24.01
N THR A 352 -23.40 -17.81 24.86
CA THR A 352 -24.27 -18.99 24.98
C THR A 352 -25.66 -18.55 25.43
N SER A 353 -26.65 -18.67 24.55
CA SER A 353 -28.06 -18.49 24.90
C SER A 353 -28.48 -19.44 26.02
N SER A 354 -29.49 -19.06 26.80
CA SER A 354 -30.02 -19.86 27.90
C SER A 354 -30.40 -21.29 27.46
N PRO A 355 -30.31 -22.30 28.35
CA PRO A 355 -30.52 -23.71 28.01
C PRO A 355 -31.88 -24.01 27.34
N ASP A 356 -32.92 -23.27 27.70
CA ASP A 356 -34.31 -23.58 27.35
C ASP A 356 -34.80 -22.89 26.06
N ALA A 357 -33.92 -22.21 25.31
CA ALA A 357 -34.27 -21.48 24.08
C ALA A 357 -34.12 -22.37 22.82
N ALA A 358 -35.24 -22.95 22.37
CA ALA A 358 -35.31 -23.74 21.15
C ALA A 358 -34.84 -22.93 19.90
N PRO A 359 -34.17 -23.58 18.92
CA PRO A 359 -33.75 -22.92 17.68
C PRO A 359 -34.94 -22.46 16.83
N THR A 360 -35.01 -21.16 16.55
CA THR A 360 -35.67 -20.63 15.35
C THR A 360 -34.65 -20.52 14.22
N ASN A 361 -35.10 -20.77 12.99
CA ASN A 361 -34.23 -21.04 11.84
C ASN A 361 -33.80 -19.76 11.12
N GLY A 362 -32.55 -19.71 10.65
CA GLY A 362 -31.97 -18.56 9.96
C GLY A 362 -30.49 -18.38 10.32
N ASP A 363 -30.12 -17.13 10.62
CA ASP A 363 -28.76 -16.65 10.38
C ASP A 363 -27.79 -16.69 11.58
N MET A 364 -28.25 -17.05 12.78
CA MET A 364 -27.44 -16.95 14.01
C MET A 364 -26.70 -18.22 14.44
N ARG A 365 -27.11 -19.43 14.02
CA ARG A 365 -26.53 -20.69 14.55
C ARG A 365 -25.42 -21.32 13.70
N ALA A 366 -25.21 -20.91 12.44
CA ALA A 366 -24.12 -21.41 11.59
C ALA A 366 -22.82 -20.57 11.67
N ALA A 367 -22.91 -19.30 12.08
CA ALA A 367 -21.82 -18.33 12.00
C ALA A 367 -20.98 -18.19 13.29
N ALA A 368 -21.11 -19.14 14.21
CA ALA A 368 -20.66 -19.03 15.60
C ALA A 368 -19.34 -19.78 15.91
N GLU A 369 -18.95 -20.77 15.10
CA GLU A 369 -17.88 -21.73 15.46
C GLU A 369 -16.55 -21.49 14.71
N THR A 370 -16.44 -20.43 13.91
CA THR A 370 -15.44 -20.34 12.83
C THR A 370 -14.21 -19.46 13.11
N LEU A 371 -14.13 -18.76 14.25
CA LEU A 371 -12.93 -18.03 14.69
C LEU A 371 -12.45 -18.56 16.04
N LEU A 372 -11.41 -19.39 16.01
CA LEU A 372 -10.90 -20.15 17.17
C LEU A 372 -10.16 -19.25 18.18
N ALA A 373 -9.39 -18.29 17.68
CA ALA A 373 -8.61 -17.35 18.49
C ALA A 373 -8.16 -16.14 17.67
N VAL A 374 -7.73 -15.08 18.36
CA VAL A 374 -6.98 -13.97 17.78
C VAL A 374 -5.66 -13.82 18.55
N SER A 375 -4.53 -13.89 17.85
CA SER A 375 -3.19 -13.64 18.40
C SER A 375 -2.53 -12.43 17.74
N ASP A 376 -1.41 -12.00 18.33
CA ASP A 376 -0.48 -11.03 17.75
C ASP A 376 -1.07 -9.65 17.38
N LEU A 377 -2.20 -9.27 17.99
CA LEU A 377 -2.87 -7.99 17.71
C LEU A 377 -1.93 -6.81 17.99
N ARG A 378 -1.61 -6.10 16.90
CA ARG A 378 -0.83 -4.88 16.80
C ARG A 378 -1.75 -3.80 16.27
N ALA A 379 -1.65 -2.59 16.81
CA ALA A 379 -2.29 -1.43 16.23
C ALA A 379 -1.39 -0.22 16.42
N MET A 380 -1.32 0.63 15.40
CA MET A 380 -0.51 1.85 15.35
C MET A 380 -1.35 3.02 14.83
N ARG A 381 -1.02 4.24 15.25
CA ARG A 381 -1.79 5.45 14.89
C ARG A 381 -0.98 6.35 13.95
N THR A 382 -1.64 6.85 12.90
CA THR A 382 -1.03 7.61 11.81
C THR A 382 -1.91 8.81 11.50
N GLY A 383 -1.66 9.90 12.22
CA GLY A 383 -2.54 11.08 12.21
C GLY A 383 -3.91 10.74 12.80
N ALA A 384 -4.97 11.19 12.13
CA ALA A 384 -6.35 10.81 12.47
C ALA A 384 -6.66 9.29 12.37
N ASN A 385 -5.89 8.52 11.58
CA ASN A 385 -6.16 7.12 11.22
C ASN A 385 -5.48 6.11 12.16
N MET A 386 -6.01 4.89 12.21
CA MET A 386 -5.43 3.72 12.88
C MET A 386 -5.33 2.54 11.91
N PHE A 387 -4.19 1.85 11.96
CA PHE A 387 -3.95 0.58 11.28
C PHE A 387 -3.98 -0.55 12.31
N VAL A 388 -4.64 -1.66 11.99
CA VAL A 388 -4.75 -2.84 12.87
C VAL A 388 -4.30 -4.09 12.10
N ASP A 389 -3.36 -4.81 12.70
CA ASP A 389 -2.77 -6.05 12.20
C ASP A 389 -2.95 -7.14 13.27
N LEU A 390 -3.42 -8.33 12.88
CA LEU A 390 -3.74 -9.42 13.79
C LEU A 390 -3.69 -10.77 13.09
N THR A 391 -3.44 -11.84 13.85
CA THR A 391 -3.53 -13.21 13.36
C THR A 391 -4.85 -13.83 13.83
N ALA A 392 -5.79 -14.00 12.91
CA ALA A 392 -7.00 -14.79 13.12
C ALA A 392 -6.70 -16.29 12.94
N HIS A 393 -7.09 -17.11 13.92
CA HIS A 393 -6.98 -18.57 13.85
C HIS A 393 -8.36 -19.14 13.49
N VAL A 394 -8.43 -19.88 12.39
CA VAL A 394 -9.68 -20.45 11.85
C VAL A 394 -9.53 -21.97 11.66
N PRO A 395 -10.63 -22.75 11.61
CA PRO A 395 -10.58 -24.18 11.31
C PRO A 395 -9.87 -24.49 9.99
N ALA A 396 -9.14 -25.61 9.92
CA ALA A 396 -8.34 -25.99 8.75
C ALA A 396 -9.18 -26.39 7.52
N GLN A 397 -10.46 -26.67 7.73
CA GLN A 397 -11.45 -27.09 6.72
C GLN A 397 -12.18 -25.90 6.06
N LEU A 398 -11.94 -24.68 6.55
CA LEU A 398 -12.72 -23.49 6.20
C LEU A 398 -12.37 -22.95 4.80
N THR A 399 -13.39 -22.62 4.00
CA THR A 399 -13.19 -22.17 2.61
C THR A 399 -12.70 -20.72 2.52
N VAL A 400 -12.15 -20.33 1.36
CA VAL A 400 -11.66 -18.96 1.13
C VAL A 400 -12.80 -17.93 1.18
N GLU A 401 -14.01 -18.30 0.77
CA GLU A 401 -15.20 -17.44 0.83
C GLU A 401 -15.61 -17.18 2.29
N GLU A 402 -15.65 -18.22 3.12
CA GLU A 402 -15.91 -18.12 4.56
C GLU A 402 -14.78 -17.34 5.28
N ALA A 403 -13.51 -17.55 4.91
CA ALA A 403 -12.37 -16.83 5.48
C ALA A 403 -12.45 -15.33 5.19
N THR A 404 -12.89 -14.97 3.98
CA THR A 404 -13.14 -13.58 3.57
C THR A 404 -14.34 -12.99 4.34
N ALA A 405 -15.38 -13.79 4.61
CA ALA A 405 -16.50 -13.38 5.46
C ALA A 405 -16.11 -13.16 6.93
N ILE A 406 -15.18 -13.95 7.46
CA ILE A 406 -14.58 -13.75 8.80
C ILE A 406 -13.73 -12.47 8.83
N GLU A 407 -12.87 -12.23 7.82
CA GLU A 407 -12.11 -10.99 7.72
C GLU A 407 -13.05 -9.77 7.70
N ARG A 408 -14.14 -9.83 6.93
CA ARG A 408 -15.16 -8.78 6.89
C ARG A 408 -15.80 -8.55 8.27
N ARG A 409 -16.20 -9.60 8.99
CA ARG A 409 -16.79 -9.49 10.34
C ARG A 409 -15.80 -8.92 11.37
N ILE A 410 -14.53 -9.34 11.31
CA ILE A 410 -13.45 -8.80 12.14
C ILE A 410 -13.27 -7.30 11.87
N ARG A 411 -13.24 -6.90 10.59
CA ARG A 411 -13.15 -5.49 10.17
C ARG A 411 -14.36 -4.68 10.66
N GLU A 412 -15.58 -5.21 10.51
CA GLU A 412 -16.83 -4.57 10.95
C GLU A 412 -16.83 -4.31 12.47
N ALA A 413 -16.51 -5.32 13.29
CA ALA A 413 -16.44 -5.18 14.75
C ALA A 413 -15.36 -4.18 15.22
N LEU A 414 -14.20 -4.15 14.56
CA LEU A 414 -13.13 -3.19 14.87
C LEU A 414 -13.51 -1.75 14.49
N VAL A 415 -14.21 -1.56 13.37
CA VAL A 415 -14.69 -0.25 12.90
C VAL A 415 -15.85 0.28 13.76
N GLU A 416 -16.71 -0.60 14.27
CA GLU A 416 -17.81 -0.24 15.17
C GLU A 416 -17.27 0.39 16.46
N VAL A 417 -16.34 -0.29 17.14
CA VAL A 417 -15.71 0.22 18.38
C VAL A 417 -14.74 1.36 18.10
N ARG A 418 -14.05 1.36 16.95
CA ARG A 418 -13.08 2.40 16.56
C ARG A 418 -13.21 2.79 15.10
N ARG A 419 -14.04 3.81 14.83
CA ARG A 419 -14.21 4.47 13.52
C ARG A 419 -12.92 5.06 12.91
N ASP A 420 -11.81 5.08 13.64
CA ASP A 420 -10.48 5.44 13.16
C ASP A 420 -9.71 4.27 12.51
N VAL A 421 -10.18 3.02 12.66
CA VAL A 421 -9.62 1.84 11.98
C VAL A 421 -9.94 1.90 10.49
N LYS A 422 -8.93 2.22 9.67
CA LYS A 422 -9.10 2.42 8.22
C LYS A 422 -8.80 1.17 7.40
N GLU A 423 -7.88 0.33 7.88
CA GLU A 423 -7.43 -0.85 7.13
C GLU A 423 -7.07 -2.02 8.05
N VAL A 424 -7.62 -3.19 7.73
CA VAL A 424 -7.19 -4.53 8.13
C VAL A 424 -6.62 -5.20 6.88
N ARG A 425 -5.54 -6.00 6.97
CA ARG A 425 -4.85 -6.59 5.79
C ARG A 425 -4.65 -8.10 5.87
N VAL A 426 -5.11 -8.82 4.85
CA VAL A 426 -4.74 -10.23 4.56
C VAL A 426 -3.98 -10.31 3.21
N SER A 427 -3.08 -9.34 2.98
CA SER A 427 -2.59 -8.99 1.63
C SER A 427 -1.50 -9.91 1.04
N HIS A 428 -0.81 -10.71 1.85
CA HIS A 428 0.41 -11.41 1.41
C HIS A 428 0.16 -12.64 0.51
N LEU A 429 -1.05 -13.21 0.53
CA LEU A 429 -1.35 -14.47 -0.18
C LEU A 429 -1.23 -14.31 -1.71
N ILE A 430 -1.82 -13.25 -2.27
CA ILE A 430 -1.85 -12.99 -3.73
C ILE A 430 -0.43 -12.76 -4.27
N PHE A 431 0.42 -12.06 -3.51
CA PHE A 431 1.81 -11.82 -3.91
C PHE A 431 2.65 -13.11 -3.87
N LEU A 432 2.59 -13.86 -2.77
CA LEU A 432 3.45 -15.03 -2.56
C LEU A 432 3.01 -16.25 -3.37
N GLN A 433 1.70 -16.56 -3.39
CA GLN A 433 1.16 -17.74 -4.11
C GLN A 433 0.76 -17.44 -5.56
N GLY A 434 0.50 -16.18 -5.91
CA GLY A 434 0.21 -15.75 -7.27
C GLY A 434 1.46 -15.27 -8.01
N VAL A 435 1.87 -14.02 -7.73
CA VAL A 435 2.91 -13.32 -8.52
C VAL A 435 4.27 -14.00 -8.43
N LEU A 436 4.78 -14.23 -7.22
CA LEU A 436 6.12 -14.79 -7.01
C LEU A 436 6.22 -16.25 -7.50
N PHE A 437 5.19 -17.05 -7.26
CA PHE A 437 5.08 -18.41 -7.79
C PHE A 437 5.05 -18.44 -9.32
N GLY A 438 4.30 -17.53 -9.95
CA GLY A 438 4.24 -17.38 -11.42
C GLY A 438 5.59 -17.00 -12.03
N ILE A 439 6.32 -16.06 -11.42
CA ILE A 439 7.69 -15.67 -11.85
C ILE A 439 8.64 -16.87 -11.73
N SER A 440 8.65 -17.55 -10.58
CA SER A 440 9.48 -18.74 -10.34
C SER A 440 9.19 -19.85 -11.37
N GLY A 441 7.91 -20.15 -11.60
CA GLY A 441 7.47 -21.10 -12.62
C GLY A 441 7.95 -20.72 -14.03
N GLY A 442 7.86 -19.44 -14.40
CA GLY A 442 8.38 -18.94 -15.68
C GLY A 442 9.90 -19.13 -15.83
N MET A 443 10.66 -18.77 -14.79
CA MET A 443 12.13 -18.88 -14.77
C MET A 443 12.61 -20.34 -14.84
N LEU A 444 11.92 -21.28 -14.20
CA LEU A 444 12.29 -22.71 -14.23
C LEU A 444 11.82 -23.42 -15.51
N TYR A 445 10.63 -23.09 -16.02
CA TYR A 445 9.98 -23.84 -17.09
C TYR A 445 10.49 -23.48 -18.50
N VAL A 446 10.73 -22.19 -18.78
CA VAL A 446 11.12 -21.73 -20.11
C VAL A 446 12.49 -22.28 -20.57
N PRO A 447 13.54 -22.36 -19.72
CA PRO A 447 14.81 -22.98 -20.10
C PRO A 447 14.66 -24.47 -20.48
N VAL A 448 13.96 -25.25 -19.65
CA VAL A 448 13.72 -26.69 -19.91
C VAL A 448 13.04 -26.87 -21.26
N VAL A 449 11.95 -26.15 -21.52
CA VAL A 449 11.18 -26.19 -22.77
C VAL A 449 12.04 -25.79 -23.98
N ARG A 450 12.93 -24.80 -23.82
CA ARG A 450 13.78 -24.30 -24.91
C ARG A 450 14.88 -25.27 -25.33
N LEU A 451 15.41 -26.09 -24.42
CA LEU A 451 16.56 -26.97 -24.70
C LEU A 451 16.19 -28.29 -25.38
N ILE A 452 14.92 -28.73 -25.33
CA ILE A 452 14.48 -30.00 -25.93
C ILE A 452 14.86 -30.09 -27.42
N PRO A 453 14.62 -29.08 -28.28
CA PRO A 453 14.94 -29.16 -29.71
C PRO A 453 16.44 -29.04 -30.02
N GLU A 454 17.29 -28.68 -29.05
CA GLU A 454 18.75 -28.72 -29.20
C GLU A 454 19.28 -30.14 -28.99
N TRP A 455 18.82 -30.82 -27.94
CA TRP A 455 19.25 -32.18 -27.61
C TRP A 455 18.65 -33.24 -28.53
N PHE A 456 17.36 -33.12 -28.87
CA PHE A 456 16.63 -34.11 -29.66
C PHE A 456 16.43 -33.62 -31.11
N SER A 457 17.03 -34.33 -32.07
CA SER A 457 16.75 -34.18 -33.51
C SER A 457 15.51 -34.96 -33.92
N GLU A 458 15.45 -36.22 -33.50
CA GLU A 458 14.32 -37.15 -33.63
C GLU A 458 13.57 -37.32 -32.30
N ARG A 459 12.35 -37.89 -32.36
CA ARG A 459 11.53 -38.24 -31.18
C ARG A 459 11.29 -37.06 -30.22
N LYS A 460 11.19 -35.84 -30.76
CA LYS A 460 11.05 -34.59 -29.99
C LYS A 460 9.71 -34.53 -29.26
N GLY A 461 8.65 -35.03 -29.90
CA GLY A 461 7.33 -35.16 -29.31
C GLY A 461 7.32 -36.09 -28.12
N LEU A 462 7.96 -37.26 -28.23
CA LEU A 462 8.16 -38.21 -27.13
C LEU A 462 9.00 -37.59 -25.98
N ALA A 463 10.11 -36.92 -26.28
CA ALA A 463 10.94 -36.25 -25.28
C ALA A 463 10.15 -35.15 -24.54
N GLY A 464 9.38 -34.34 -25.27
CA GLY A 464 8.44 -33.38 -24.68
C GLY A 464 7.33 -34.06 -23.87
N GLY A 465 6.80 -35.19 -24.33
CA GLY A 465 5.80 -36.00 -23.63
C GLY A 465 6.27 -36.46 -22.26
N ILE A 466 7.50 -37.00 -22.18
CA ILE A 466 8.14 -37.43 -20.93
C ILE A 466 8.33 -36.24 -19.98
N ILE A 467 8.92 -35.14 -20.46
CA ILE A 467 9.21 -33.94 -19.65
C ILE A 467 7.93 -33.33 -19.08
N PHE A 468 6.87 -33.21 -19.88
CA PHE A 468 5.60 -32.65 -19.43
C PHE A 468 4.81 -33.63 -18.53
N GLY A 469 5.00 -34.94 -18.73
CA GLY A 469 4.44 -36.00 -17.91
C GLY A 469 4.88 -35.91 -16.43
N GLY A 470 6.05 -35.37 -16.14
CA GLY A 470 6.50 -35.10 -14.76
C GLY A 470 5.51 -34.25 -13.94
N GLY A 471 4.75 -33.35 -14.60
CA GLY A 471 3.69 -32.58 -13.94
C GLY A 471 2.46 -33.42 -13.55
N GLY A 472 2.16 -34.49 -14.28
CA GLY A 472 1.13 -35.46 -13.90
C GLY A 472 1.58 -36.35 -12.73
N PHE A 473 2.84 -36.78 -12.73
CA PHE A 473 3.44 -37.53 -11.61
C PHE A 473 3.46 -36.70 -10.31
N GLY A 474 3.87 -35.43 -10.37
CA GLY A 474 3.76 -34.51 -9.23
C GLY A 474 2.32 -34.34 -8.75
N GLY A 475 1.37 -34.17 -9.67
CA GLY A 475 -0.07 -34.12 -9.37
C GLY A 475 -0.67 -35.42 -8.82
N PHE A 476 0.04 -36.55 -8.91
CA PHE A 476 -0.33 -37.81 -8.27
C PHE A 476 0.31 -37.93 -6.87
N VAL A 477 1.63 -37.73 -6.75
CA VAL A 477 2.37 -37.98 -5.49
C VAL A 477 2.13 -36.89 -4.44
N PHE A 478 2.12 -35.62 -4.84
CA PHE A 478 2.15 -34.51 -3.90
C PHE A 478 0.88 -34.36 -3.04
N PRO A 479 -0.35 -34.62 -3.52
CA PRO A 479 -1.55 -34.57 -2.67
C PRO A 479 -1.48 -35.50 -1.45
N PHE A 480 -1.08 -36.76 -1.64
CA PHE A 480 -0.95 -37.72 -0.53
C PHE A 480 0.16 -37.32 0.44
N LEU A 481 1.33 -36.90 -0.06
CA LEU A 481 2.45 -36.48 0.77
C LEU A 481 2.12 -35.21 1.57
N LEU A 482 1.46 -34.23 0.96
CA LEU A 482 1.02 -33.02 1.64
C LEU A 482 -0.04 -33.32 2.69
N ASN A 483 -1.04 -34.17 2.40
CA ASN A 483 -2.05 -34.53 3.38
C ASN A 483 -1.45 -35.24 4.60
N ALA A 484 -0.57 -36.22 4.37
CA ALA A 484 0.12 -36.94 5.44
C ALA A 484 1.00 -36.01 6.31
N MET A 485 1.65 -34.99 5.73
CA MET A 485 2.38 -33.98 6.50
C MET A 485 1.45 -33.03 7.26
N LEU A 486 0.34 -32.61 6.66
CA LEU A 486 -0.66 -31.74 7.31
C LEU A 486 -1.24 -32.40 8.56
N GLU A 487 -1.55 -33.68 8.50
CA GLU A 487 -2.08 -34.47 9.62
C GLU A 487 -1.02 -34.74 10.70
N SER A 488 0.24 -35.02 10.32
CA SER A 488 1.28 -35.47 11.27
C SER A 488 2.12 -34.34 11.90
N VAL A 489 2.41 -33.26 11.17
CA VAL A 489 3.27 -32.15 11.66
C VAL A 489 2.60 -30.77 11.56
N GLY A 490 1.39 -30.70 11.01
CA GLY A 490 0.61 -29.47 10.91
C GLY A 490 1.12 -28.49 9.84
N LEU A 491 0.28 -27.50 9.50
CA LEU A 491 0.49 -26.57 8.38
C LEU A 491 1.85 -25.83 8.43
N ARG A 492 2.26 -25.33 9.61
CA ARG A 492 3.48 -24.52 9.75
C ARG A 492 4.76 -25.30 9.45
N TRP A 493 4.84 -26.58 9.84
CA TRP A 493 5.99 -27.44 9.52
C TRP A 493 5.86 -28.08 8.14
N THR A 494 4.66 -28.48 7.72
CA THR A 494 4.36 -28.91 6.34
C THR A 494 4.94 -27.93 5.32
N LEU A 495 4.62 -26.64 5.43
CA LEU A 495 5.09 -25.62 4.48
C LEU A 495 6.62 -25.42 4.51
N ARG A 496 7.25 -25.53 5.68
CA ARG A 496 8.72 -25.42 5.83
C ARG A 496 9.44 -26.62 5.22
N ILE A 497 9.00 -27.83 5.54
CA ILE A 497 9.53 -29.08 5.00
C ILE A 497 9.32 -29.11 3.48
N TRP A 498 8.11 -28.76 3.02
CA TRP A 498 7.78 -28.67 1.60
C TRP A 498 8.69 -27.67 0.85
N ALA A 499 8.97 -26.50 1.42
CA ALA A 499 9.87 -25.52 0.83
C ALA A 499 11.32 -26.03 0.72
N VAL A 500 11.85 -26.65 1.79
CA VAL A 500 13.21 -27.23 1.79
C VAL A 500 13.31 -28.38 0.80
N VAL A 501 12.38 -29.34 0.83
CA VAL A 501 12.32 -30.48 -0.09
C VAL A 501 12.20 -30.01 -1.54
N SER A 502 11.33 -29.04 -1.83
CA SER A 502 11.19 -28.46 -3.17
C SER A 502 12.49 -27.80 -3.63
N THR A 503 13.16 -27.03 -2.76
CA THR A 503 14.43 -26.36 -3.05
C THR A 503 15.54 -27.37 -3.35
N VAL A 504 15.64 -28.46 -2.59
CA VAL A 504 16.62 -29.53 -2.81
C VAL A 504 16.35 -30.28 -4.12
N ILE A 505 15.11 -30.70 -4.37
CA ILE A 505 14.75 -31.46 -5.59
C ILE A 505 14.94 -30.60 -6.84
N ILE A 506 14.47 -29.35 -6.83
CA ILE A 506 14.63 -28.42 -7.96
C ILE A 506 16.11 -28.03 -8.14
N GLY A 507 16.84 -27.81 -7.04
CA GLY A 507 18.27 -27.52 -7.06
C GLY A 507 19.10 -28.63 -7.70
N ILE A 508 18.84 -29.89 -7.34
CA ILE A 508 19.48 -31.06 -7.95
C ILE A 508 19.10 -31.17 -9.44
N ALA A 509 17.83 -30.96 -9.80
CA ALA A 509 17.38 -31.00 -11.19
C ALA A 509 18.05 -29.92 -12.06
N LEU A 510 18.29 -28.72 -11.52
CA LEU A 510 18.98 -27.62 -12.21
C LEU A 510 20.42 -27.97 -12.60
N LEU A 511 21.14 -28.82 -11.86
CA LEU A 511 22.51 -29.25 -12.19
C LEU A 511 22.59 -30.08 -13.49
N GLY A 512 21.48 -30.70 -13.89
CA GLY A 512 21.32 -31.44 -15.15
C GLY A 512 20.89 -30.57 -16.35
N ILE A 513 20.38 -29.36 -16.12
CA ILE A 513 19.89 -28.48 -17.19
C ILE A 513 21.07 -27.75 -17.84
N ARG A 514 21.54 -28.25 -18.98
CA ARG A 514 22.71 -27.72 -19.70
C ARG A 514 22.38 -27.47 -21.19
N PRO A 515 22.75 -26.31 -21.75
CA PRO A 515 22.61 -26.07 -23.19
C PRO A 515 23.51 -27.01 -23.98
N ARG A 516 23.07 -27.46 -25.16
CA ARG A 516 23.91 -28.28 -26.05
C ARG A 516 24.79 -27.39 -26.93
N LEU A 517 24.24 -26.27 -27.38
CA LEU A 517 24.96 -25.30 -28.20
C LEU A 517 25.77 -24.35 -27.30
N PRO A 518 27.01 -23.99 -27.70
CA PRO A 518 27.79 -23.01 -26.95
C PRO A 518 27.10 -21.65 -26.94
N ILE A 519 27.06 -21.01 -25.78
CA ILE A 519 26.45 -19.68 -25.61
C ILE A 519 27.18 -18.67 -26.51
N PRO A 520 26.48 -17.93 -27.39
CA PRO A 520 27.10 -16.93 -28.26
C PRO A 520 27.86 -15.87 -27.45
N LYS A 521 29.17 -15.80 -27.63
CA LYS A 521 30.02 -14.75 -27.06
C LYS A 521 29.99 -13.53 -27.99
N PHE A 522 29.27 -12.48 -27.58
CA PHE A 522 29.19 -11.23 -28.33
C PHE A 522 30.48 -10.42 -28.18
N THR A 523 31.23 -10.29 -29.26
CA THR A 523 32.44 -9.44 -29.33
C THR A 523 32.04 -7.95 -29.38
N GLY A 524 32.95 -7.05 -28.98
CA GLY A 524 32.75 -5.60 -29.17
C GLY A 524 32.41 -5.27 -30.63
N GLY A 525 31.42 -4.39 -30.84
CA GLY A 525 30.90 -4.05 -32.17
C GLY A 525 29.77 -4.95 -32.70
N GLN A 526 29.48 -6.10 -32.08
CA GLN A 526 28.31 -6.90 -32.45
C GLN A 526 27.04 -6.41 -31.76
N GLU A 527 25.96 -6.23 -32.51
CA GLU A 527 24.64 -5.94 -31.94
C GLU A 527 24.18 -7.07 -31.01
N ARG A 528 23.95 -6.73 -29.74
CA ARG A 528 23.32 -7.64 -28.78
C ARG A 528 21.82 -7.67 -29.04
N PRO A 529 21.16 -8.84 -29.06
CA PRO A 529 19.72 -8.92 -29.25
C PRO A 529 19.00 -8.17 -28.12
N ARG A 530 18.19 -7.16 -28.48
CA ARG A 530 17.38 -6.40 -27.54
C ARG A 530 16.37 -7.32 -26.83
N PHE A 531 16.10 -7.05 -25.55
CA PHE A 531 15.16 -7.81 -24.74
C PHE A 531 13.75 -7.87 -25.36
N ILE A 532 13.32 -6.78 -26.00
CA ILE A 532 12.18 -6.74 -26.91
C ILE A 532 12.72 -6.44 -28.33
N PRO A 533 12.47 -7.29 -29.34
CA PRO A 533 12.81 -6.99 -30.72
C PRO A 533 12.03 -5.77 -31.23
N PRO A 534 12.67 -4.81 -31.93
CA PRO A 534 11.96 -3.63 -32.46
C PRO A 534 10.98 -3.98 -33.60
N GLN A 535 11.19 -5.12 -34.26
CA GLN A 535 10.37 -5.63 -35.36
C GLN A 535 9.37 -6.66 -34.81
N LEU A 536 8.13 -6.22 -34.57
CA LEU A 536 7.05 -7.04 -34.00
C LEU A 536 6.22 -7.78 -35.06
N ASP A 537 6.78 -8.05 -36.24
CA ASP A 537 6.18 -8.72 -37.41
C ASP A 537 5.57 -10.10 -37.11
N LEU A 538 5.91 -10.70 -35.97
CA LEU A 538 5.26 -11.88 -35.43
C LEU A 538 3.78 -11.62 -35.08
N LEU A 539 3.45 -10.44 -34.55
CA LEU A 539 2.10 -10.05 -34.12
C LEU A 539 1.18 -9.74 -35.29
N THR A 540 1.70 -9.49 -36.50
CA THR A 540 0.90 -9.41 -37.73
C THR A 540 0.69 -10.78 -38.39
N SER A 541 1.33 -11.84 -37.89
CA SER A 541 1.22 -13.18 -38.46
C SER A 541 -0.13 -13.85 -38.13
N PRO A 542 -0.95 -14.24 -39.13
CA PRO A 542 -2.19 -14.99 -38.88
C PRO A 542 -1.93 -16.38 -38.28
N LEU A 543 -0.73 -16.94 -38.51
CA LEU A 543 -0.32 -18.19 -37.86
C LEU A 543 -0.18 -18.00 -36.35
N PHE A 544 0.48 -16.93 -35.88
CA PHE A 544 0.60 -16.63 -34.45
C PHE A 544 -0.79 -16.55 -33.78
N TRP A 545 -1.71 -15.78 -34.35
CA TRP A 545 -3.07 -15.64 -33.80
C TRP A 545 -3.87 -16.93 -33.81
N SER A 546 -3.81 -17.73 -34.88
CA SER A 546 -4.48 -19.04 -34.92
C SER A 546 -3.97 -20.00 -33.81
N VAL A 547 -2.68 -19.93 -33.49
CA VAL A 547 -2.04 -20.73 -32.44
C VAL A 547 -2.43 -20.22 -31.05
N SER A 548 -2.35 -18.91 -30.82
CA SER A 548 -2.74 -18.25 -29.56
C SER A 548 -4.21 -18.48 -29.22
N LEU A 549 -5.12 -18.36 -30.19
CA LEU A 549 -6.55 -18.63 -30.00
C LEU A 549 -6.82 -20.11 -29.68
N THR A 550 -6.14 -21.03 -30.37
CA THR A 550 -6.26 -22.48 -30.09
C THR A 550 -5.73 -22.84 -28.70
N LEU A 551 -4.71 -22.14 -28.20
CA LEU A 551 -4.19 -22.29 -26.83
C LEU A 551 -5.11 -21.67 -25.77
N LEU A 552 -5.72 -20.53 -26.06
CA LEU A 552 -6.74 -19.89 -25.22
C LEU A 552 -7.91 -20.87 -25.00
N LEU A 553 -8.54 -21.33 -26.09
CA LEU A 553 -9.68 -22.26 -26.07
C LEU A 553 -9.35 -23.57 -25.34
N GLN A 554 -8.16 -24.14 -25.57
CA GLN A 554 -7.76 -25.36 -24.88
C GLN A 554 -7.64 -25.15 -23.36
N GLY A 555 -7.08 -24.01 -22.91
CA GLY A 555 -6.99 -23.70 -21.50
C GLY A 555 -8.37 -23.46 -20.86
N LEU A 556 -9.28 -22.78 -21.57
CA LEU A 556 -10.66 -22.58 -21.11
C LEU A 556 -11.42 -23.90 -20.94
N SER A 557 -11.07 -24.94 -21.70
CA SER A 557 -11.58 -26.30 -21.48
C SER A 557 -10.88 -27.03 -20.33
N PHE A 558 -9.53 -27.01 -20.28
CA PHE A 558 -8.77 -27.83 -19.33
C PHE A 558 -8.81 -27.32 -17.88
N PHE A 559 -8.65 -26.02 -17.64
CA PHE A 559 -8.51 -25.49 -16.28
C PHE A 559 -9.75 -25.67 -15.40
N PRO A 560 -10.99 -25.47 -15.90
CA PRO A 560 -12.19 -25.78 -15.11
C PRO A 560 -12.27 -27.25 -14.69
N VAL A 561 -12.01 -28.20 -15.59
CA VAL A 561 -12.02 -29.64 -15.24
C VAL A 561 -11.01 -29.92 -14.12
N SER A 562 -9.79 -29.42 -14.26
CA SER A 562 -8.71 -29.62 -13.28
C SER A 562 -8.98 -28.98 -11.91
N LEU A 563 -9.97 -28.09 -11.79
CA LEU A 563 -10.35 -27.41 -10.55
C LEU A 563 -11.65 -27.98 -9.95
N TYR A 564 -12.63 -28.29 -10.80
CA TYR A 564 -13.97 -28.71 -10.39
C TYR A 564 -14.18 -30.24 -10.32
N ILE A 565 -13.29 -31.06 -10.90
CA ILE A 565 -13.44 -32.53 -10.83
C ILE A 565 -13.46 -33.03 -9.39
N THR A 566 -12.67 -32.43 -8.49
CA THR A 566 -12.65 -32.75 -7.06
C THR A 566 -13.99 -32.40 -6.40
N SER A 567 -14.47 -31.16 -6.56
CA SER A 567 -15.72 -30.72 -5.92
C SER A 567 -16.96 -31.44 -6.45
N PHE A 568 -17.00 -31.73 -7.76
CA PHE A 568 -18.03 -32.53 -8.38
C PHE A 568 -18.04 -33.98 -7.85
N THR A 569 -16.86 -34.60 -7.72
CA THR A 569 -16.76 -35.96 -7.16
C THR A 569 -17.14 -36.02 -5.68
N THR A 570 -16.80 -35.00 -4.89
CA THR A 570 -17.21 -34.90 -3.48
C THR A 570 -18.73 -34.67 -3.35
N ALA A 571 -19.38 -34.00 -4.29
CA ALA A 571 -20.83 -33.83 -4.28
C ALA A 571 -21.59 -35.12 -4.67
N LEU A 572 -21.03 -35.96 -5.54
CA LEU A 572 -21.62 -37.25 -5.95
C LEU A 572 -21.17 -38.48 -5.13
N SER A 573 -20.18 -38.33 -4.24
CA SER A 573 -19.52 -39.47 -3.57
C SER A 573 -18.78 -39.02 -2.31
N THR A 574 -17.67 -39.69 -1.94
CA THR A 574 -16.86 -39.35 -0.77
C THR A 574 -15.65 -38.47 -1.14
N SER A 575 -15.13 -37.72 -0.17
CA SER A 575 -13.87 -36.98 -0.32
C SER A 575 -12.68 -37.88 -0.71
N PHE A 576 -12.66 -39.14 -0.25
CA PHE A 576 -11.66 -40.12 -0.66
C PHE A 576 -11.81 -40.48 -2.15
N THR A 577 -13.04 -40.72 -2.62
CA THR A 577 -13.34 -40.90 -4.04
C THR A 577 -12.80 -39.73 -4.87
N ALA A 578 -13.00 -38.49 -4.40
CA ALA A 578 -12.53 -37.28 -5.09
C ALA A 578 -11.00 -37.19 -5.18
N ILE A 579 -10.29 -37.57 -4.12
CA ILE A 579 -8.81 -37.68 -4.13
C ILE A 579 -8.37 -38.72 -5.16
N VAL A 580 -9.01 -39.90 -5.19
CA VAL A 580 -8.66 -40.98 -6.13
C VAL A 580 -8.97 -40.61 -7.59
N VAL A 581 -10.14 -40.02 -7.89
CA VAL A 581 -10.49 -39.52 -9.23
C VAL A 581 -9.46 -38.47 -9.71
N THR A 582 -9.10 -37.51 -8.86
CA THR A 582 -8.13 -36.45 -9.18
C THR A 582 -6.71 -37.02 -9.37
N SER A 583 -6.34 -38.02 -8.56
CA SER A 583 -5.08 -38.74 -8.68
C SER A 583 -5.00 -39.53 -10.00
N ILE A 584 -6.09 -40.16 -10.41
CA ILE A 584 -6.21 -40.86 -11.71
C ILE A 584 -6.15 -39.86 -12.87
N PHE A 585 -6.82 -38.71 -12.77
CA PHE A 585 -6.79 -37.63 -13.78
C PHE A 585 -5.36 -37.10 -14.02
N ASN A 586 -4.59 -36.90 -12.94
CA ASN A 586 -3.19 -36.48 -13.04
C ASN A 586 -2.27 -37.61 -13.55
N SER A 587 -2.53 -38.86 -13.17
CA SER A 587 -1.75 -40.04 -13.60
C SER A 587 -1.96 -40.41 -15.06
N SER A 588 -3.22 -40.41 -15.53
CA SER A 588 -3.57 -40.73 -16.93
C SER A 588 -2.94 -39.75 -17.90
N ALA A 589 -2.78 -38.48 -17.48
CA ALA A 589 -2.08 -37.45 -18.23
C ALA A 589 -0.58 -37.71 -18.43
N VAL A 590 0.07 -38.53 -17.59
CA VAL A 590 1.47 -38.95 -17.80
C VAL A 590 1.57 -39.87 -19.02
N GLY A 591 0.81 -40.97 -19.01
CA GLY A 591 0.75 -41.91 -20.13
C GLY A 591 0.23 -41.24 -21.40
N GLY A 592 -0.81 -40.42 -21.27
CA GLY A 592 -1.37 -39.60 -22.35
C GLY A 592 -0.35 -38.70 -23.03
N GLN A 593 0.47 -37.97 -22.27
CA GLN A 593 1.49 -37.08 -22.85
C GLN A 593 2.64 -37.84 -23.52
N ILE A 594 3.03 -39.01 -22.99
CA ILE A 594 4.02 -39.88 -23.63
C ILE A 594 3.46 -40.44 -24.96
N ILE A 595 2.22 -40.92 -24.97
CA ILE A 595 1.54 -41.48 -26.15
C ILE A 595 1.31 -40.39 -27.21
N LEU A 596 0.67 -39.27 -26.86
CA LEU A 596 0.42 -38.16 -27.78
C LEU A 596 1.72 -37.51 -28.26
N GLY A 597 2.76 -37.48 -27.41
CA GLY A 597 4.12 -37.09 -27.78
C GLY A 597 4.66 -37.96 -28.91
N HIS A 598 4.72 -39.28 -28.70
CA HIS A 598 5.18 -40.26 -29.70
C HIS A 598 4.33 -40.26 -30.99
N LEU A 599 3.00 -40.11 -30.87
CA LEU A 599 2.11 -39.94 -32.03
C LEU A 599 2.45 -38.66 -32.81
N SER A 600 2.86 -37.58 -32.14
CA SER A 600 3.22 -36.31 -32.79
C SER A 600 4.57 -36.31 -33.51
N ASP A 601 5.41 -37.32 -33.27
CA ASP A 601 6.62 -37.59 -34.07
C ASP A 601 6.30 -38.42 -35.33
N ARG A 602 5.21 -39.21 -35.32
CA ARG A 602 4.78 -40.07 -36.44
C ARG A 602 3.77 -39.41 -37.37
N TYR A 603 2.85 -38.61 -36.83
CA TYR A 603 1.74 -38.00 -37.55
C TYR A 603 1.82 -36.47 -37.48
N PRO A 604 1.26 -35.75 -38.48
CA PRO A 604 1.24 -34.29 -38.43
C PRO A 604 0.52 -33.81 -37.16
N TYR A 605 1.26 -33.12 -36.28
CA TYR A 605 0.81 -32.70 -34.95
C TYR A 605 -0.61 -32.10 -34.90
N THR A 606 -1.03 -31.35 -35.93
CA THR A 606 -2.36 -30.75 -36.02
C THR A 606 -3.50 -31.77 -36.04
N TRP A 607 -3.27 -32.98 -36.57
CA TRP A 607 -4.22 -34.10 -36.51
C TRP A 607 -4.22 -34.76 -35.12
N VAL A 608 -3.06 -34.94 -34.49
CA VAL A 608 -2.97 -35.44 -33.11
C VAL A 608 -3.73 -34.50 -32.16
N MET A 609 -3.55 -33.19 -32.34
CA MET A 609 -4.30 -32.13 -31.64
C MET A 609 -5.79 -32.12 -31.98
N PHE A 610 -6.18 -32.41 -33.23
CA PHE A 610 -7.59 -32.51 -33.63
C PHE A 610 -8.29 -33.65 -32.87
N PHE A 611 -7.77 -34.87 -32.98
CA PHE A 611 -8.40 -36.05 -32.38
C PHE A 611 -8.37 -36.00 -30.86
N SER A 612 -7.31 -35.48 -30.23
CA SER A 612 -7.28 -35.34 -28.77
C SER A 612 -8.25 -34.26 -28.27
N ALA A 613 -8.42 -33.16 -28.99
CA ALA A 613 -9.38 -32.10 -28.64
C ALA A 613 -10.84 -32.54 -28.83
N ILE A 614 -11.17 -33.18 -29.95
CA ILE A 614 -12.51 -33.75 -30.20
C ILE A 614 -12.83 -34.81 -29.14
N GLY A 615 -11.93 -35.78 -28.90
CA GLY A 615 -12.13 -36.80 -27.88
C GLY A 615 -12.27 -36.25 -26.45
N SER A 616 -11.55 -35.17 -26.11
CA SER A 616 -11.72 -34.48 -24.83
C SER A 616 -13.10 -33.81 -24.72
N GLY A 617 -13.59 -33.20 -25.81
CA GLY A 617 -14.93 -32.61 -25.86
C GLY A 617 -16.03 -33.67 -25.72
N THR A 618 -15.93 -34.76 -26.48
CA THR A 618 -16.83 -35.91 -26.36
C THR A 618 -16.80 -36.53 -24.96
N ALA A 619 -15.64 -36.62 -24.31
CA ALA A 619 -15.53 -37.09 -22.92
C ALA A 619 -16.20 -36.12 -21.93
N ALA A 620 -16.05 -34.80 -22.10
CA ALA A 620 -16.73 -33.81 -21.28
C ALA A 620 -18.26 -33.91 -21.41
N PHE A 621 -18.79 -34.04 -22.64
CA PHE A 621 -20.24 -34.17 -22.85
C PHE A 621 -20.80 -35.53 -22.39
N LEU A 622 -20.13 -36.64 -22.67
CA LEU A 622 -20.70 -38.00 -22.49
C LEU A 622 -20.27 -38.70 -21.19
N LEU A 623 -19.08 -38.41 -20.64
CA LEU A 623 -18.55 -39.09 -19.45
C LEU A 623 -18.62 -38.21 -18.19
N TRP A 624 -18.51 -36.89 -18.33
CA TRP A 624 -18.73 -35.94 -17.23
C TRP A 624 -20.16 -35.41 -17.20
N GLY A 625 -20.68 -34.88 -18.30
CA GLY A 625 -22.01 -34.27 -18.33
C GLY A 625 -23.19 -35.23 -18.07
N LEU A 626 -22.98 -36.53 -18.26
CA LEU A 626 -23.92 -37.60 -17.92
C LEU A 626 -23.50 -38.39 -16.66
N ALA A 627 -22.54 -37.88 -15.87
CA ALA A 627 -22.01 -38.56 -14.70
C ALA A 627 -23.06 -38.67 -13.59
N SER A 628 -23.45 -39.90 -13.29
CA SER A 628 -24.37 -40.29 -12.22
C SER A 628 -23.73 -41.19 -11.16
N SER A 629 -22.47 -41.59 -11.37
CA SER A 629 -21.72 -42.52 -10.54
C SER A 629 -20.20 -42.24 -10.58
N ALA A 630 -19.52 -42.49 -9.46
CA ALA A 630 -18.06 -42.45 -9.37
C ALA A 630 -17.35 -43.30 -10.44
N THR A 631 -17.96 -44.40 -10.88
CA THR A 631 -17.41 -45.26 -11.95
C THR A 631 -17.26 -44.49 -13.27
N GLN A 632 -18.23 -43.66 -13.64
CA GLN A 632 -18.15 -42.83 -14.84
C GLN A 632 -17.09 -41.74 -14.71
N LEU A 633 -16.90 -41.19 -13.50
CA LEU A 633 -15.84 -40.23 -13.20
C LEU A 633 -14.44 -40.84 -13.26
N TYR A 634 -14.24 -42.11 -12.89
CA TYR A 634 -12.98 -42.81 -13.14
C TYR A 634 -12.69 -42.94 -14.64
N PHE A 635 -13.68 -43.32 -15.46
CA PHE A 635 -13.51 -43.36 -16.92
C PHE A 635 -13.25 -41.97 -17.51
N PHE A 636 -13.96 -40.93 -17.07
CA PHE A 636 -13.71 -39.54 -17.48
C PHE A 636 -12.29 -39.08 -17.13
N ALA A 637 -11.84 -39.35 -15.89
CA ALA A 637 -10.50 -39.00 -15.42
C ALA A 637 -9.39 -39.70 -16.23
N VAL A 638 -9.59 -40.96 -16.61
CA VAL A 638 -8.66 -41.67 -17.51
C VAL A 638 -8.67 -41.02 -18.90
N VAL A 639 -9.84 -40.86 -19.53
CA VAL A 639 -9.94 -40.41 -20.92
C VAL A 639 -9.54 -38.93 -21.09
N PHE A 640 -10.14 -38.01 -20.33
CA PHE A 640 -9.87 -36.58 -20.48
C PHE A 640 -8.45 -36.22 -20.01
N GLY A 641 -7.96 -36.85 -18.95
CA GLY A 641 -6.56 -36.69 -18.51
C GLY A 641 -5.57 -37.20 -19.56
N ALA A 642 -5.78 -38.38 -20.14
CA ALA A 642 -4.91 -38.93 -21.17
C ALA A 642 -4.94 -38.15 -22.50
N LEU A 643 -6.08 -37.54 -22.87
CA LEU A 643 -6.18 -36.72 -24.09
C LEU A 643 -5.61 -35.29 -23.94
N ARG A 644 -5.04 -34.95 -22.77
CA ARG A 644 -4.41 -33.66 -22.47
C ARG A 644 -3.21 -33.36 -23.38
N ARG A 645 -3.34 -32.30 -24.17
CA ARG A 645 -2.36 -31.88 -25.20
C ARG A 645 -0.97 -31.49 -24.65
N LEU A 646 0.06 -31.78 -25.44
CA LEU A 646 1.42 -31.22 -25.32
C LEU A 646 1.49 -29.79 -25.90
N LEU A 647 2.30 -28.91 -25.29
CA LEU A 647 2.47 -27.50 -25.72
C LEU A 647 3.44 -27.32 -26.89
N LEU A 648 4.47 -28.18 -26.96
CA LEU A 648 5.78 -27.90 -27.54
C LEU A 648 5.79 -27.66 -29.07
N ASN A 649 5.23 -28.59 -29.85
CA ASN A 649 5.53 -28.68 -31.30
C ASN A 649 4.91 -27.54 -32.14
N VAL A 650 3.96 -26.76 -31.60
CA VAL A 650 3.37 -25.62 -32.32
C VAL A 650 4.31 -24.41 -32.29
N ALA A 651 4.94 -24.16 -31.15
CA ALA A 651 5.98 -23.15 -31.03
C ALA A 651 7.19 -23.51 -31.92
N GLU A 652 7.56 -24.79 -32.03
CA GLU A 652 8.61 -25.23 -32.97
C GLU A 652 8.24 -24.91 -34.44
N ARG A 653 6.95 -24.95 -34.81
CA ARG A 653 6.51 -24.66 -36.19
C ARG A 653 6.53 -23.17 -36.53
N LEU A 654 6.33 -22.30 -35.55
CA LEU A 654 6.60 -20.85 -35.66
C LEU A 654 8.11 -20.58 -35.70
N LEU A 655 8.88 -21.23 -34.81
CA LEU A 655 10.33 -21.14 -34.69
C LEU A 655 11.06 -21.47 -36.00
N ARG A 656 10.64 -22.53 -36.71
CA ARG A 656 11.23 -22.92 -38.01
C ARG A 656 10.99 -21.90 -39.13
N LEU A 657 9.96 -21.05 -39.03
CA LEU A 657 9.64 -20.03 -40.06
C LEU A 657 10.29 -18.67 -39.76
N ARG A 658 10.47 -18.31 -38.48
CA ARG A 658 11.17 -17.08 -38.06
C ARG A 658 12.07 -17.34 -36.83
N PRO A 659 13.29 -17.89 -37.02
CA PRO A 659 14.20 -18.21 -35.91
C PRO A 659 14.58 -17.02 -35.02
N ARG A 660 14.65 -15.80 -35.59
CA ARG A 660 14.95 -14.55 -34.84
C ARG A 660 13.90 -14.22 -33.77
N HIS A 661 12.65 -14.66 -33.94
CA HIS A 661 11.52 -14.34 -33.06
C HIS A 661 11.16 -15.48 -32.09
N ALA A 662 12.02 -16.50 -31.98
CA ALA A 662 11.87 -17.71 -31.16
C ALA A 662 11.22 -17.51 -29.79
N GLY A 663 11.85 -16.69 -28.93
CA GLY A 663 11.39 -16.47 -27.56
C GLY A 663 10.10 -15.67 -27.50
N LEU A 664 9.92 -14.70 -28.39
CA LEU A 664 8.70 -13.88 -28.45
C LEU A 664 7.49 -14.73 -28.88
N ALA A 665 7.68 -15.69 -29.78
CA ALA A 665 6.63 -16.64 -30.18
C ALA A 665 6.25 -17.59 -29.05
N LEU A 666 7.21 -18.19 -28.36
CA LEU A 666 6.94 -19.11 -27.24
C LEU A 666 6.29 -18.38 -26.06
N SER A 667 6.82 -17.23 -25.65
CA SER A 667 6.27 -16.44 -24.54
C SER A 667 4.92 -15.82 -24.90
N GLY A 668 4.81 -15.19 -26.07
CA GLY A 668 3.57 -14.54 -26.53
C GLY A 668 2.39 -15.50 -26.68
N THR A 669 2.62 -16.70 -27.22
CA THR A 669 1.58 -17.75 -27.26
C THR A 669 1.25 -18.31 -25.86
N SER A 670 2.22 -18.31 -24.93
CA SER A 670 2.01 -18.73 -23.54
C SER A 670 1.19 -17.72 -22.71
N VAL A 671 1.23 -16.41 -23.03
CA VAL A 671 0.37 -15.39 -22.40
C VAL A 671 -1.11 -15.77 -22.53
N PHE A 672 -1.56 -16.23 -23.71
CA PHE A 672 -2.93 -16.65 -23.93
C PHE A 672 -3.33 -17.87 -23.09
N LYS A 673 -2.40 -18.76 -22.75
CA LYS A 673 -2.62 -19.85 -21.79
C LYS A 673 -2.72 -19.33 -20.34
N GLY A 674 -1.98 -18.28 -19.99
CA GLY A 674 -2.14 -17.58 -18.71
C GLY A 674 -3.50 -16.88 -18.59
N VAL A 675 -3.93 -16.20 -19.66
CA VAL A 675 -5.26 -15.56 -19.74
C VAL A 675 -6.39 -16.59 -19.56
N SER A 676 -6.31 -17.76 -20.20
CA SER A 676 -7.33 -18.81 -19.98
C SER A 676 -7.22 -19.51 -18.63
N ALA A 677 -6.06 -19.54 -17.98
CA ALA A 677 -5.92 -19.99 -16.59
C ALA A 677 -6.61 -19.07 -15.57
N ILE A 678 -6.70 -17.76 -15.87
CA ILE A 678 -7.41 -16.78 -15.05
C ILE A 678 -8.90 -16.78 -15.40
N ILE A 679 -9.24 -16.61 -16.68
CA ILE A 679 -10.62 -16.42 -17.14
C ILE A 679 -11.45 -17.71 -17.06
N GLY A 680 -10.86 -18.88 -17.35
CA GLY A 680 -11.59 -20.16 -17.38
C GLY A 680 -12.28 -20.50 -16.06
N PRO A 681 -11.56 -20.50 -14.92
CA PRO A 681 -12.16 -20.68 -13.60
C PRO A 681 -13.19 -19.60 -13.23
N ILE A 682 -12.96 -18.32 -13.57
CA ILE A 682 -13.90 -17.24 -13.27
C ILE A 682 -15.23 -17.42 -14.02
N ILE A 683 -15.18 -17.66 -15.33
CA ILE A 683 -16.37 -17.96 -16.14
C ILE A 683 -17.08 -19.20 -15.58
N SER A 684 -16.33 -20.26 -15.27
CA SER A 684 -16.90 -21.52 -14.79
C SER A 684 -17.53 -21.39 -13.40
N GLY A 685 -16.98 -20.56 -12.51
CA GLY A 685 -17.60 -20.25 -11.22
C GLY A 685 -18.90 -19.46 -11.35
N LEU A 686 -18.95 -18.47 -12.26
CA LEU A 686 -20.18 -17.74 -12.58
C LEU A 686 -21.24 -18.67 -13.20
N LEU A 687 -20.84 -19.54 -14.13
CA LEU A 687 -21.71 -20.55 -14.73
C LEU A 687 -22.25 -21.53 -13.69
N LEU A 688 -21.41 -22.04 -12.78
CA LEU A 688 -21.82 -22.92 -11.68
C LEU A 688 -22.79 -22.23 -10.72
N GLN A 689 -22.55 -20.96 -10.37
CA GLN A 689 -23.51 -20.18 -9.57
C GLN A 689 -24.85 -20.01 -10.28
N SER A 690 -24.85 -19.73 -11.59
CA SER A 690 -26.07 -19.60 -12.39
C SER A 690 -26.82 -20.93 -12.63
N GLY A 691 -26.10 -22.06 -12.57
CA GLY A 691 -26.66 -23.39 -12.78
C GLY A 691 -27.33 -24.02 -11.55
N ARG A 692 -27.13 -23.47 -10.34
CA ARG A 692 -27.70 -23.98 -9.08
C ARG A 692 -29.22 -24.13 -9.17
N GLY A 693 -29.71 -25.37 -9.06
CA GLY A 693 -31.12 -25.71 -9.15
C GLY A 693 -31.64 -26.03 -10.57
N SER A 694 -30.79 -25.95 -11.60
CA SER A 694 -31.13 -26.35 -12.97
C SER A 694 -30.36 -27.61 -13.38
N SER A 695 -31.07 -28.60 -13.92
CA SER A 695 -30.50 -29.75 -14.64
C SER A 695 -31.17 -29.85 -16.01
N ILE A 696 -30.40 -30.18 -17.04
CA ILE A 696 -30.90 -30.17 -18.41
C ILE A 696 -31.53 -31.55 -18.67
N GLY A 697 -32.87 -31.57 -18.65
CA GLY A 697 -33.67 -32.78 -18.84
C GLY A 697 -33.53 -33.82 -17.70
N GLY A 698 -33.08 -33.43 -16.51
CA GLY A 698 -32.91 -34.32 -15.35
C GLY A 698 -31.75 -35.32 -15.44
N VAL A 699 -31.09 -35.43 -16.59
CA VAL A 699 -29.98 -36.36 -16.83
C VAL A 699 -28.64 -35.65 -16.96
N PHE A 700 -28.60 -34.48 -17.62
CA PHE A 700 -27.37 -33.73 -17.88
C PHE A 700 -27.18 -32.59 -16.87
N GLY A 701 -25.94 -32.36 -16.41
CA GLY A 701 -25.61 -31.21 -15.58
C GLY A 701 -26.04 -31.32 -14.12
N ARG A 702 -25.68 -32.44 -13.46
CA ARG A 702 -25.93 -32.64 -12.02
C ARG A 702 -25.19 -31.62 -11.16
N GLU A 703 -25.66 -31.40 -9.94
CA GLU A 703 -25.10 -30.46 -8.96
C GLU A 703 -24.91 -29.01 -9.48
N GLY A 704 -25.64 -28.64 -10.54
CA GLY A 704 -25.56 -27.32 -11.21
C GLY A 704 -24.41 -27.15 -12.20
N TYR A 705 -23.65 -28.21 -12.52
CA TYR A 705 -22.46 -28.11 -13.38
C TYR A 705 -22.73 -28.10 -14.89
N GLY A 706 -23.99 -28.30 -15.33
CA GLY A 706 -24.34 -28.42 -16.76
C GLY A 706 -23.82 -27.27 -17.64
N SER A 707 -23.91 -26.03 -17.15
CA SER A 707 -23.37 -24.85 -17.85
C SER A 707 -21.84 -24.88 -17.97
N VAL A 708 -21.13 -25.42 -16.96
CA VAL A 708 -19.67 -25.59 -16.95
C VAL A 708 -19.25 -26.71 -17.91
N GLU A 709 -19.95 -27.84 -17.88
CA GLU A 709 -19.72 -29.00 -18.76
C GLU A 709 -19.90 -28.63 -20.23
N ILE A 710 -20.97 -27.89 -20.56
CA ILE A 710 -21.22 -27.36 -21.92
C ILE A 710 -20.12 -26.39 -22.34
N PHE A 711 -19.70 -25.47 -21.45
CA PHE A 711 -18.62 -24.53 -21.72
C PHE A 711 -17.28 -25.26 -22.01
N VAL A 712 -16.92 -26.23 -21.16
CA VAL A 712 -15.70 -27.05 -21.29
C VAL A 712 -15.72 -27.88 -22.56
N GLY A 713 -16.81 -28.60 -22.84
CA GLY A 713 -16.96 -29.44 -24.02
C GLY A 713 -16.94 -28.63 -25.32
N SER A 714 -17.61 -27.47 -25.33
CA SER A 714 -17.61 -26.54 -26.46
C SER A 714 -16.22 -25.97 -26.72
N CYS A 715 -15.49 -25.58 -25.67
CA CYS A 715 -14.10 -25.11 -25.80
C CYS A 715 -13.14 -26.20 -26.31
N ALA A 716 -13.36 -27.46 -25.95
CA ALA A 716 -12.60 -28.59 -26.50
C ALA A 716 -12.88 -28.81 -27.99
N ILE A 717 -14.15 -28.84 -28.42
CA ILE A 717 -14.51 -28.98 -29.85
C ILE A 717 -14.00 -27.78 -30.66
N ALA A 718 -14.11 -26.56 -30.12
CA ALA A 718 -13.55 -25.35 -30.72
C ALA A 718 -12.01 -25.39 -30.83
N THR A 719 -11.32 -26.04 -29.89
CA THR A 719 -9.88 -26.33 -30.00
C THR A 719 -9.58 -27.29 -31.16
N GLY A 720 -10.46 -28.27 -31.41
CA GLY A 720 -10.42 -29.12 -32.60
C GLY A 720 -10.55 -28.30 -33.90
N ALA A 721 -11.54 -27.41 -34.00
CA ALA A 721 -11.66 -26.50 -35.14
C ALA A 721 -10.42 -25.59 -35.30
N GLY A 722 -9.88 -25.08 -34.19
CA GLY A 722 -8.64 -24.31 -34.15
C GLY A 722 -7.43 -25.08 -34.68
N SER A 723 -7.35 -26.39 -34.48
CA SER A 723 -6.24 -27.21 -35.02
C SER A 723 -6.26 -27.32 -36.55
N VAL A 724 -7.44 -27.34 -37.15
CA VAL A 724 -7.62 -27.27 -38.62
C VAL A 724 -7.23 -25.90 -39.14
N LEU A 725 -7.62 -24.82 -38.45
CA LEU A 725 -7.19 -23.45 -38.78
C LEU A 725 -5.66 -23.30 -38.73
N VAL A 726 -5.01 -23.80 -37.67
CA VAL A 726 -3.55 -23.84 -37.55
C VAL A 726 -2.90 -24.66 -38.66
N ALA A 727 -3.52 -25.78 -39.10
CA ALA A 727 -3.03 -26.55 -40.23
C ALA A 727 -3.10 -25.77 -41.56
N ILE A 728 -4.21 -25.08 -41.82
CA ILE A 728 -4.41 -24.23 -43.01
C ILE A 728 -3.41 -23.06 -43.02
N MET A 729 -3.30 -22.33 -41.92
CA MET A 729 -2.37 -21.20 -41.81
C MET A 729 -0.91 -21.65 -41.87
N SER A 730 -0.58 -22.82 -41.31
CA SER A 730 0.75 -23.43 -41.44
C SER A 730 1.04 -23.94 -42.85
N ARG A 731 0.03 -24.22 -43.69
CA ARG A 731 0.22 -24.51 -45.12
C ARG A 731 0.44 -23.21 -45.90
N ARG A 732 -0.42 -22.18 -45.70
CA ARG A 732 -0.28 -20.87 -46.34
C ARG A 732 1.09 -20.21 -46.04
N ALA A 733 1.51 -20.22 -44.78
CA ALA A 733 2.80 -19.64 -44.36
C ALA A 733 4.04 -20.36 -44.93
N ARG A 734 3.89 -21.58 -45.47
CA ARG A 734 4.94 -22.35 -46.18
C ARG A 734 4.86 -22.27 -47.70
N LEU A 735 3.90 -21.52 -48.24
CA LEU A 735 3.78 -21.20 -49.67
C LEU A 735 4.14 -19.73 -49.95
N ALA A 736 4.36 -18.94 -48.89
CA ALA A 736 4.80 -17.55 -48.92
C ALA A 736 6.21 -17.37 -48.32
N SER A 737 6.97 -18.46 -48.25
CA SER A 737 8.33 -18.55 -47.67
C SER A 737 9.22 -19.43 -48.53
#